data_AF-A0A0W0Z7N0-F1
#
_entry.id   AF-A0A0W0Z7N0-F1
#
_cell.length_a   1.000
_cell.length_b   1.000
_cell.length_c   1.000
_cell.angle_alpha   90.00
_cell.angle_beta   90.00
_cell.angle_gamma   90.00
#
_symmetry.space_group_name_H-M   'P 1'
#
loop_
_entity.id
_entity.type
_entity.pdbx_description
1 polymer ?
#
loop_
_entity_poly.entity_id
_entity_poly.type
_entity_poly.pdbx_seq_one_letter_code
_entity_poly.pdbx_strand_id
1 'polypeptide(L)'
;MTHSKLYTDNVREFLTDGTTEQRLDVDAVTALTDGCQLSDLQHVYSQISDLLRETNDAQFGIESQLIEGQWVRNATRAVPLAERMSHEAPVIEANNALMRCLARLRPIDYAIGKKHHENNPALEAEVRDKLKAQFAETATLILHTAQSGKSDEQILEEIKKLEKKFNTALIQGLHDANLSAGCESVEDAEKLLFHYRNLSSLLDPARTMVTLTYDEEAKVLQRETQYPVTKKSERQKLECDALRMLQPHPFKEEKNGHNVRNLASQQADSLFADLMVQDDRALPAQARKTHLTGTKNAFIVKNELIPVESLPDEARLTDYQASTDNTLWLARTGVPVYVGSGEDKESIQLHTTENLQQIRRAAQERMGRAELYLHVTCLNTYTPLENQKSMIDHLYEATRGQESGGDEISYVPTNHDGTFRAMDVAPHLVFAEGSEPSYSLPLQKADRLAQVTKVVLAAAQDEATVSIVQCASGQDRTGTAVEKATQVWMQSRYAALGRNAANIETMRALGGNAAEIATHLVPGSPGMKKESMANNFFGDESAFSKTASEQFYLSSAETNKKNPVGAVDFLTKPSQAARAEYEANLQAFEKSLIAYKDSIGQDENKQKFYDNGQILLNNVKAVAADHPDSKALSDLNTVLVHAKVMLQPDRNSPEFQESTRRLASMSHEVSGRSSSAWKALGIGLLAFACVALVVAGVLAAIPSGGSSLLLTVAGATGLSLGAAAGLGAGIVGGAALSGAASVAIGSEKGLAKSIFNFKSALHEIKDSEEEHKSSNNPK
;
A
#
# COMPACT_ATOMS: atom_id res chain seq x y z
N MET A 1 -20.52 26.43 -12.91
CA MET A 1 -19.05 26.47 -12.95
C MET A 1 -18.73 25.77 -14.24
N THR A 2 -18.07 26.36 -15.22
CA THR A 2 -17.96 25.68 -16.51
C THR A 2 -17.03 24.45 -16.43
N HIS A 3 -17.31 23.45 -17.26
CA HIS A 3 -16.40 22.34 -17.51
C HIS A 3 -14.99 22.83 -17.87
N SER A 4 -13.99 21.98 -17.63
CA SER A 4 -12.61 22.28 -17.96
C SER A 4 -12.44 22.46 -19.47
N LYS A 5 -11.42 23.24 -19.87
CA LYS A 5 -11.07 23.38 -21.29
C LYS A 5 -10.78 22.02 -21.93
N LEU A 6 -10.13 21.12 -21.20
CA LEU A 6 -9.81 19.78 -21.69
C LEU A 6 -11.10 18.99 -21.98
N TYR A 7 -12.11 19.09 -21.13
CA TYR A 7 -13.42 18.51 -21.38
C TYR A 7 -14.08 19.10 -22.64
N THR A 8 -14.17 20.43 -22.74
CA THR A 8 -14.83 21.07 -23.89
C THR A 8 -14.16 20.73 -25.21
N ASP A 9 -12.84 20.56 -25.20
CA ASP A 9 -12.07 20.25 -26.41
C ASP A 9 -12.26 18.77 -26.84
N ASN A 10 -12.49 17.84 -25.89
CA ASN A 10 -12.42 16.39 -26.12
C ASN A 10 -13.72 15.61 -25.93
N VAL A 11 -14.80 16.23 -25.44
CA VAL A 11 -16.09 15.57 -25.20
C VAL A 11 -17.17 16.12 -26.13
N ARG A 12 -18.04 15.23 -26.61
CA ARG A 12 -19.17 15.57 -27.49
C ARG A 12 -20.45 14.91 -26.97
N GLU A 13 -21.56 15.60 -27.19
CA GLU A 13 -22.89 15.11 -26.83
C GLU A 13 -23.46 14.22 -27.94
N PHE A 14 -24.04 13.09 -27.55
CA PHE A 14 -24.71 12.18 -28.46
C PHE A 14 -26.06 11.77 -27.90
N LEU A 15 -27.11 11.89 -28.71
CA LEU A 15 -28.44 11.44 -28.33
C LEU A 15 -28.58 9.94 -28.62
N THR A 16 -28.75 9.12 -27.58
CA THR A 16 -28.93 7.68 -27.66
C THR A 16 -30.17 7.28 -26.87
N ASP A 17 -31.17 6.69 -27.55
CA ASP A 17 -32.41 6.21 -26.94
C ASP A 17 -33.12 7.23 -26.01
N GLY A 18 -33.08 8.51 -26.38
CA GLY A 18 -33.70 9.60 -25.62
C GLY A 18 -32.89 10.12 -24.43
N THR A 19 -31.68 9.59 -24.20
CA THR A 19 -30.72 10.09 -23.21
C THR A 19 -29.53 10.74 -23.90
N THR A 20 -29.04 11.87 -23.38
CA THR A 20 -27.82 12.50 -23.89
C THR A 20 -26.60 11.86 -23.21
N GLU A 21 -25.74 11.23 -24.00
CA GLU A 21 -24.45 10.71 -23.54
C GLU A 21 -23.34 11.71 -23.80
N GLN A 22 -22.44 11.87 -22.83
CA GLN A 22 -21.21 12.64 -22.98
C GLN A 22 -20.08 11.68 -23.40
N ARG A 23 -19.68 11.69 -24.67
CA ARG A 23 -18.69 10.74 -25.19
C ARG A 23 -17.36 11.42 -25.48
N LEU A 24 -16.28 10.74 -25.11
CA LEU A 24 -14.93 11.15 -25.49
C LEU A 24 -14.72 10.97 -27.00
N ASP A 25 -14.10 11.97 -27.61
CA ASP A 25 -13.54 11.90 -28.95
C ASP A 25 -12.29 11.01 -28.92
N VAL A 26 -12.41 9.85 -29.56
CA VAL A 26 -11.38 8.80 -29.53
C VAL A 26 -10.06 9.30 -30.11
N ASP A 27 -10.12 10.05 -31.22
CA ASP A 27 -8.93 10.54 -31.90
C ASP A 27 -8.25 11.63 -31.07
N ALA A 28 -9.04 12.51 -30.46
CA ALA A 28 -8.51 13.59 -29.63
C ALA A 28 -7.83 13.06 -28.36
N VAL A 29 -8.45 12.08 -27.66
CA VAL A 29 -7.84 11.45 -26.47
C VAL A 29 -6.58 10.68 -26.82
N THR A 30 -6.57 9.97 -27.95
CA THR A 30 -5.38 9.23 -28.41
C THR A 30 -4.25 10.18 -28.77
N ALA A 31 -4.56 11.32 -29.39
CA ALA A 31 -3.59 12.36 -29.73
C ALA A 31 -2.91 12.97 -28.49
N LEU A 32 -3.60 13.07 -27.34
CA LEU A 32 -3.01 13.53 -26.08
C LEU A 32 -1.82 12.65 -25.67
N THR A 33 -1.91 11.33 -25.86
CA THR A 33 -0.83 10.41 -25.52
C THR A 33 0.23 10.31 -26.61
N ASP A 34 -0.16 10.20 -27.88
CA ASP A 34 0.77 9.91 -28.98
C ASP A 34 1.78 11.04 -29.20
N GLY A 35 1.32 12.29 -29.12
CA GLY A 35 2.15 13.49 -29.30
C GLY A 35 3.02 13.87 -28.09
N CYS A 36 2.87 13.17 -26.95
CA CYS A 36 3.52 13.54 -25.70
C CYS A 36 4.94 12.96 -25.59
N GLN A 37 5.90 13.77 -25.12
CA GLN A 37 7.24 13.31 -24.76
C GLN A 37 7.22 12.55 -23.43
N LEU A 38 8.15 11.60 -23.25
CA LEU A 38 8.24 10.79 -22.03
C LEU A 38 8.42 11.61 -20.74
N SER A 39 9.02 12.80 -20.82
CA SER A 39 9.17 13.72 -19.66
C SER A 39 7.83 14.24 -19.14
N ASP A 40 6.83 14.40 -20.03
CA ASP A 40 5.55 15.05 -19.71
C ASP A 40 4.43 14.03 -19.49
N LEU A 41 4.73 12.75 -19.69
CA LEU A 41 3.76 11.66 -19.76
C LEU A 41 2.95 11.49 -18.46
N GLN A 42 3.60 11.66 -17.30
CA GLN A 42 2.91 11.62 -16.00
C GLN A 42 1.84 12.71 -15.86
N HIS A 43 2.12 13.91 -16.38
CA HIS A 43 1.18 15.03 -16.35
C HIS A 43 -0.01 14.74 -17.29
N VAL A 44 0.26 14.29 -18.51
CA VAL A 44 -0.79 13.90 -19.46
C VAL A 44 -1.67 12.79 -18.92
N TYR A 45 -1.10 11.75 -18.30
CA TYR A 45 -1.89 10.69 -17.67
C TYR A 45 -2.77 11.19 -16.53
N SER A 46 -2.30 12.16 -15.73
CA SER A 46 -3.14 12.81 -14.72
C SER A 46 -4.30 13.56 -15.37
N GLN A 47 -4.03 14.33 -16.43
CA GLN A 47 -5.05 15.09 -17.15
C GLN A 47 -6.12 14.19 -17.78
N ILE A 48 -5.72 13.07 -18.37
CA ILE A 48 -6.67 12.07 -18.91
C ILE A 48 -7.50 11.45 -17.79
N SER A 49 -6.90 11.14 -16.63
CA SER A 49 -7.65 10.63 -15.47
C SER A 49 -8.70 11.63 -14.98
N ASP A 50 -8.39 12.92 -15.00
CA ASP A 50 -9.31 13.99 -14.61
C ASP A 50 -10.42 14.18 -15.66
N LEU A 51 -10.08 14.14 -16.95
CA LEU A 51 -11.03 14.17 -18.06
C LEU A 51 -12.04 13.01 -17.97
N LEU A 52 -11.57 11.78 -17.71
CA LEU A 52 -12.43 10.60 -17.57
C LEU A 52 -13.39 10.75 -16.38
N ARG A 53 -12.91 11.30 -15.26
CA ARG A 53 -13.73 11.56 -14.07
C ARG A 53 -14.77 12.64 -14.33
N GLU A 54 -14.37 13.74 -14.96
CA GLU A 54 -15.27 14.83 -15.36
C GLU A 54 -16.33 14.34 -16.36
N THR A 55 -15.95 13.49 -17.32
CA THR A 55 -16.88 12.90 -18.28
C THR A 55 -17.91 11.98 -17.63
N ASN A 56 -17.54 11.26 -16.57
CA ASN A 56 -18.49 10.46 -15.80
C ASN A 56 -19.48 11.34 -15.00
N ASP A 57 -18.98 12.38 -14.33
CA ASP A 57 -19.84 13.34 -13.61
C ASP A 57 -20.81 14.07 -14.57
N ALA A 58 -20.35 14.42 -15.78
CA ALA A 58 -21.15 15.09 -16.79
C ALA A 58 -22.34 14.26 -17.30
N GLN A 59 -22.27 12.92 -17.27
CA GLN A 59 -23.44 12.06 -17.58
C GLN A 59 -24.64 12.35 -16.68
N PHE A 60 -24.38 12.87 -15.47
CA PHE A 60 -25.38 13.17 -14.46
C PHE A 60 -25.66 14.66 -14.32
N GLY A 61 -25.18 15.49 -15.26
CA GLY A 61 -25.27 16.96 -15.20
C GLY A 61 -24.48 17.56 -14.04
N ILE A 62 -23.43 16.88 -13.56
CA ILE A 62 -22.52 17.40 -12.53
C ILE A 62 -21.32 18.03 -13.24
N GLU A 63 -21.08 19.32 -12.94
CA GLU A 63 -19.93 20.04 -13.48
C GLU A 63 -18.74 19.85 -12.53
N SER A 64 -17.70 19.17 -12.99
CA SER A 64 -16.54 18.85 -12.15
C SER A 64 -15.25 19.37 -12.75
N GLN A 65 -14.37 19.94 -11.94
CA GLN A 65 -13.03 20.36 -12.39
C GLN A 65 -12.04 20.51 -11.23
N LEU A 66 -10.75 20.56 -11.58
CA LEU A 66 -9.66 20.87 -10.66
C LEU A 66 -9.44 22.39 -10.58
N ILE A 67 -9.73 22.99 -9.44
CA ILE A 67 -9.54 24.43 -9.17
C ILE A 67 -8.58 24.57 -8.00
N GLU A 68 -7.43 25.23 -8.22
CA GLU A 68 -6.44 25.52 -7.15
C GLU A 68 -6.06 24.27 -6.32
N GLY A 69 -5.93 23.10 -6.97
CA GLY A 69 -5.59 21.83 -6.31
C GLY A 69 -6.77 21.15 -5.60
N GLN A 70 -7.99 21.69 -5.70
CA GLN A 70 -9.21 21.11 -5.18
C GLN A 70 -10.04 20.50 -6.31
N TRP A 71 -10.52 19.27 -6.10
CA TRP A 71 -11.49 18.66 -7.01
C TRP A 71 -12.88 19.11 -6.60
N VAL A 72 -13.46 20.03 -7.37
CA VAL A 72 -14.79 20.58 -7.10
C VAL A 72 -15.80 19.86 -7.98
N ARG A 73 -16.86 19.33 -7.36
CA ARG A 73 -18.03 18.72 -8.02
C ARG A 73 -19.25 19.58 -7.78
N ASN A 74 -19.78 20.22 -8.80
CA ASN A 74 -20.95 21.06 -8.72
C ASN A 74 -22.21 20.30 -9.17
N ALA A 75 -22.95 19.76 -8.20
CA ALA A 75 -24.18 19.00 -8.43
C ALA A 75 -25.45 19.83 -8.15
N THR A 76 -25.35 21.16 -8.05
CA THR A 76 -26.51 22.04 -7.75
C THR A 76 -27.56 22.05 -8.85
N ARG A 77 -27.22 21.57 -10.06
CA ARG A 77 -28.11 21.44 -11.21
C ARG A 77 -28.04 20.03 -11.83
N ALA A 78 -27.72 19.03 -11.00
CA ALA A 78 -27.61 17.66 -11.48
C ALA A 78 -28.94 17.12 -12.02
N VAL A 79 -28.87 16.23 -13.00
CA VAL A 79 -30.03 15.58 -13.63
C VAL A 79 -30.85 14.85 -12.56
N PRO A 80 -32.20 15.00 -12.55
CA PRO A 80 -33.08 14.31 -11.62
C PRO A 80 -32.85 12.80 -11.61
N LEU A 81 -32.93 12.16 -10.44
CA LEU A 81 -32.59 10.74 -10.28
C LEU A 81 -33.37 9.80 -11.21
N ALA A 82 -34.63 10.11 -11.49
CA ALA A 82 -35.49 9.31 -12.37
C ALA A 82 -35.12 9.39 -13.86
N GLU A 83 -34.34 10.40 -14.24
CA GLU A 83 -33.90 10.67 -15.62
C GLU A 83 -32.44 10.26 -15.86
N ARG A 84 -31.74 9.77 -14.82
CA ARG A 84 -30.34 9.37 -14.94
C ARG A 84 -30.18 8.07 -15.69
N MET A 85 -29.11 8.00 -16.49
CA MET A 85 -28.63 6.72 -17.01
C MET A 85 -28.09 5.82 -15.88
N SER A 86 -28.00 4.52 -16.16
CA SER A 86 -27.42 3.57 -15.23
C SER A 86 -25.93 3.86 -15.00
N HIS A 87 -25.46 3.74 -13.75
CA HIS A 87 -24.04 3.73 -13.41
C HIS A 87 -23.27 2.56 -14.05
N GLU A 88 -24.00 1.54 -14.55
CA GLU A 88 -23.45 0.38 -15.26
C GLU A 88 -23.48 0.56 -16.79
N ALA A 89 -23.88 1.74 -17.28
CA ALA A 89 -23.90 2.03 -18.71
C ALA A 89 -22.51 1.85 -19.33
N PRO A 90 -22.41 1.31 -20.57
CA PRO A 90 -21.12 1.03 -21.20
C PRO A 90 -20.16 2.21 -21.28
N VAL A 91 -20.66 3.42 -21.53
CA VAL A 91 -19.84 4.65 -21.58
C VAL A 91 -19.15 4.95 -20.24
N ILE A 92 -19.85 4.73 -19.13
CA ILE A 92 -19.32 4.95 -17.78
C ILE A 92 -18.29 3.87 -17.42
N GLU A 93 -18.59 2.60 -17.74
CA GLU A 93 -17.66 1.51 -17.45
C GLU A 93 -16.40 1.57 -18.32
N ALA A 94 -16.50 2.03 -19.56
CA ALA A 94 -15.34 2.31 -20.40
C ALA A 94 -14.41 3.32 -19.74
N ASN A 95 -14.95 4.44 -19.25
CA ASN A 95 -14.18 5.45 -18.54
C ASN A 95 -13.58 4.92 -17.23
N ASN A 96 -14.35 4.11 -16.47
CA ASN A 96 -13.87 3.45 -15.26
C ASN A 96 -12.72 2.48 -15.55
N ALA A 97 -12.83 1.65 -16.59
CA ALA A 97 -11.78 0.74 -17.00
C ALA A 97 -10.50 1.49 -17.38
N LEU A 98 -10.60 2.59 -18.13
CA LEU A 98 -9.45 3.43 -18.47
C LEU A 98 -8.82 4.10 -17.25
N MET A 99 -9.61 4.60 -16.30
CA MET A 99 -9.09 5.10 -15.02
C MET A 99 -8.35 4.01 -14.24
N ARG A 100 -8.85 2.76 -14.22
CA ARG A 100 -8.14 1.64 -13.60
C ARG A 100 -6.85 1.31 -14.35
N CYS A 101 -6.85 1.34 -15.68
CA CYS A 101 -5.65 1.16 -16.50
C CYS A 101 -4.58 2.21 -16.16
N LEU A 102 -4.95 3.49 -16.11
CA LEU A 102 -4.06 4.58 -15.71
C LEU A 102 -3.56 4.42 -14.27
N ALA A 103 -4.41 4.02 -13.33
CA ALA A 103 -4.02 3.79 -11.94
C ALA A 103 -2.95 2.69 -11.79
N ARG A 104 -2.81 1.78 -12.76
CA ARG A 104 -1.74 0.77 -12.78
C ARG A 104 -0.55 1.21 -13.63
N LEU A 105 -0.79 1.84 -14.78
CA LEU A 105 0.23 2.30 -15.71
C LEU A 105 1.11 3.40 -15.10
N ARG A 106 0.50 4.47 -14.57
CA ARG A 106 1.22 5.65 -14.06
C ARG A 106 2.32 5.30 -13.05
N PRO A 107 2.05 4.51 -11.99
CA PRO A 107 3.08 4.18 -11.01
C PRO A 107 4.15 3.23 -11.57
N ILE A 108 3.83 2.40 -12.57
CA ILE A 108 4.80 1.54 -13.26
C ILE A 108 5.73 2.41 -14.14
N ASP A 109 5.16 3.34 -14.92
CA ASP A 109 5.92 4.30 -15.72
C ASP A 109 6.88 5.12 -14.86
N TYR A 110 6.40 5.62 -13.71
CA TYR A 110 7.22 6.33 -12.72
C TYR A 110 8.37 5.46 -12.21
N ALA A 111 8.10 4.22 -11.82
CA ALA A 111 9.12 3.31 -11.29
C ALA A 111 10.20 2.96 -12.33
N ILE A 112 9.81 2.76 -13.59
CA ILE A 112 10.75 2.51 -14.68
C ILE A 112 11.65 3.73 -14.88
N GLY A 113 11.07 4.93 -14.93
CA GLY A 113 11.82 6.18 -15.00
C GLY A 113 12.80 6.31 -13.82
N LYS A 114 12.31 6.20 -12.59
CA LYS A 114 13.13 6.34 -11.37
C LYS A 114 14.28 5.31 -11.30
N LYS A 115 14.08 4.08 -11.77
CA LYS A 115 15.12 3.03 -11.74
C LYS A 115 16.19 3.23 -12.83
N HIS A 116 15.77 3.60 -14.04
CA HIS A 116 16.63 3.50 -15.23
C HIS A 116 17.11 4.83 -15.79
N HIS A 117 16.55 5.98 -15.38
CA HIS A 117 16.88 7.28 -15.97
C HIS A 117 18.37 7.60 -16.01
N GLU A 118 19.08 7.34 -14.92
CA GLU A 118 20.51 7.61 -14.82
C GLU A 118 21.37 6.43 -15.31
N ASN A 119 20.87 5.20 -15.20
CA ASN A 119 21.67 3.98 -15.35
C ASN A 119 21.51 3.30 -16.72
N ASN A 120 20.32 3.42 -17.33
CA ASN A 120 19.98 2.78 -18.61
C ASN A 120 18.85 3.52 -19.35
N PRO A 121 19.11 4.75 -19.85
CA PRO A 121 18.09 5.58 -20.50
C PRO A 121 17.53 4.96 -21.80
N ALA A 122 18.28 4.09 -22.48
CA ALA A 122 17.80 3.40 -23.68
C ALA A 122 16.71 2.37 -23.35
N LEU A 123 16.92 1.56 -22.30
CA LEU A 123 15.90 0.64 -21.81
C LEU A 123 14.70 1.39 -21.23
N GLU A 124 14.93 2.50 -20.53
CA GLU A 124 13.87 3.37 -20.03
C GLU A 124 12.95 3.79 -21.19
N ALA A 125 13.52 4.38 -22.25
CA ALA A 125 12.76 4.85 -23.40
C ALA A 125 12.02 3.70 -24.09
N GLU A 126 12.70 2.58 -24.35
CA GLU A 126 12.10 1.41 -25.02
C GLU A 126 10.85 0.89 -24.29
N VAL A 127 10.96 0.65 -22.98
CA VAL A 127 9.85 0.08 -22.21
C VAL A 127 8.72 1.10 -22.03
N ARG A 128 9.05 2.36 -21.72
CA ARG A 128 8.03 3.41 -21.52
C ARG A 128 7.28 3.73 -22.81
N ASP A 129 7.95 3.79 -23.96
CA ASP A 129 7.30 4.00 -25.26
C ASP A 129 6.38 2.82 -25.63
N LYS A 130 6.81 1.58 -25.36
CA LYS A 130 5.98 0.39 -25.56
C LYS A 130 4.72 0.44 -24.69
N LEU A 131 4.84 0.80 -23.41
CA LEU A 131 3.69 0.92 -22.51
C LEU A 131 2.76 2.08 -22.90
N LYS A 132 3.31 3.21 -23.32
CA LYS A 132 2.56 4.35 -23.87
C LYS A 132 1.73 3.92 -25.08
N ALA A 133 2.35 3.26 -26.06
CA ALA A 133 1.66 2.77 -27.26
C ALA A 133 0.57 1.73 -26.93
N GLN A 134 0.85 0.81 -25.99
CA GLN A 134 -0.16 -0.16 -25.53
C GLN A 134 -1.35 0.50 -24.83
N PHE A 135 -1.12 1.57 -24.07
CA PHE A 135 -2.20 2.32 -23.45
C PHE A 135 -3.05 3.05 -24.50
N ALA A 136 -2.42 3.74 -25.46
CA ALA A 136 -3.11 4.40 -26.57
C ALA A 136 -4.00 3.40 -27.34
N GLU A 137 -3.43 2.26 -27.77
CA GLU A 137 -4.19 1.18 -28.44
C GLU A 137 -5.37 0.69 -27.59
N THR A 138 -5.14 0.45 -26.29
CA THR A 138 -6.19 -0.03 -25.38
C THR A 138 -7.29 1.01 -25.18
N ALA A 139 -6.93 2.29 -25.07
CA ALA A 139 -7.88 3.40 -24.94
C ALA A 139 -8.77 3.50 -26.17
N THR A 140 -8.17 3.50 -27.37
CA THR A 140 -8.90 3.48 -28.65
C THR A 140 -9.88 2.31 -28.72
N LEU A 141 -9.43 1.10 -28.39
CA LEU A 141 -10.27 -0.10 -28.45
C LEU A 141 -11.42 -0.07 -27.45
N ILE A 142 -11.16 0.33 -26.19
CA ILE A 142 -12.20 0.41 -25.15
C ILE A 142 -13.27 1.44 -25.54
N LEU A 143 -12.86 2.62 -26.00
CA LEU A 143 -13.81 3.67 -26.38
C LEU A 143 -14.63 3.29 -27.61
N HIS A 144 -14.02 2.70 -28.64
CA HIS A 144 -14.77 2.20 -29.80
C HIS A 144 -15.73 1.05 -29.44
N THR A 145 -15.31 0.14 -28.56
CA THR A 145 -16.18 -0.94 -28.06
C THR A 145 -17.39 -0.37 -27.31
N ALA A 146 -17.18 0.65 -26.47
CA ALA A 146 -18.25 1.34 -25.74
C ALA A 146 -19.25 2.04 -26.66
N GLN A 147 -18.81 2.48 -27.83
CA GLN A 147 -19.61 3.19 -28.84
C GLN A 147 -20.14 2.26 -29.95
N SER A 148 -19.98 0.93 -29.79
CA SER A 148 -20.41 -0.04 -30.79
C SER A 148 -21.92 -0.34 -30.71
N GLY A 149 -22.51 -0.86 -31.79
CA GLY A 149 -23.91 -1.29 -31.81
C GLY A 149 -24.19 -2.66 -31.16
N LYS A 150 -23.32 -3.12 -30.24
CA LYS A 150 -23.49 -4.40 -29.52
C LYS A 150 -24.40 -4.23 -28.30
N SER A 151 -24.81 -5.32 -27.65
CA SER A 151 -25.54 -5.22 -26.39
C SER A 151 -24.62 -4.78 -25.25
N ASP A 152 -25.18 -4.12 -24.23
CA ASP A 152 -24.44 -3.68 -23.05
C ASP A 152 -23.63 -4.81 -22.43
N GLU A 153 -24.20 -6.01 -22.25
CA GLU A 153 -23.49 -7.15 -21.66
C GLU A 153 -22.28 -7.58 -22.50
N GLN A 154 -22.42 -7.57 -23.83
CA GLN A 154 -21.32 -7.90 -24.74
C GLN A 154 -20.21 -6.86 -24.66
N ILE A 155 -20.57 -5.57 -24.62
CA ILE A 155 -19.65 -4.46 -24.51
C ILE A 155 -18.87 -4.56 -23.20
N LEU A 156 -19.57 -4.75 -22.06
CA LEU A 156 -18.96 -4.85 -20.74
C LEU A 156 -17.98 -6.05 -20.64
N GLU A 157 -18.30 -7.19 -21.25
CA GLU A 157 -17.41 -8.36 -21.29
C GLU A 157 -16.17 -8.12 -22.17
N GLU A 158 -16.32 -7.42 -23.29
CA GLU A 158 -15.18 -7.04 -24.14
C GLU A 158 -14.25 -6.04 -23.45
N ILE A 159 -14.79 -5.04 -22.76
CA ILE A 159 -14.00 -4.08 -21.96
C ILE A 159 -13.17 -4.81 -20.90
N LYS A 160 -13.75 -5.78 -20.18
CA LYS A 160 -13.02 -6.61 -19.19
C LYS A 160 -11.88 -7.40 -19.82
N LYS A 161 -12.08 -7.95 -21.03
CA LYS A 161 -11.03 -8.67 -21.78
C LYS A 161 -9.89 -7.74 -22.21
N LEU A 162 -10.22 -6.54 -22.68
CA LEU A 162 -9.24 -5.51 -23.06
C LEU A 162 -8.42 -5.06 -21.84
N GLU A 163 -9.09 -4.80 -20.70
CA GLU A 163 -8.43 -4.47 -19.44
C GLU A 163 -7.45 -5.58 -18.99
N LYS A 164 -7.88 -6.85 -19.06
CA LYS A 164 -7.03 -8.00 -18.74
C LYS A 164 -5.81 -8.11 -19.66
N LYS A 165 -5.99 -7.88 -20.97
CA LYS A 165 -4.89 -7.87 -21.95
C LYS A 165 -3.88 -6.77 -21.59
N PHE A 166 -4.36 -5.56 -21.29
CA PHE A 166 -3.51 -4.43 -20.91
C PHE A 166 -2.75 -4.69 -19.60
N ASN A 167 -3.40 -5.23 -18.57
CA ASN A 167 -2.74 -5.62 -17.32
C ASN A 167 -1.60 -6.62 -17.55
N THR A 168 -1.76 -7.55 -18.50
CA THR A 168 -0.70 -8.50 -18.87
C THR A 168 0.49 -7.79 -19.52
N ALA A 169 0.23 -6.80 -20.38
CA ALA A 169 1.27 -5.97 -20.99
C ALA A 169 2.02 -5.13 -19.93
N LEU A 170 1.34 -4.61 -18.91
CA LEU A 170 1.98 -3.91 -17.79
C LEU A 170 2.95 -4.83 -17.02
N ILE A 171 2.56 -6.08 -16.75
CA ILE A 171 3.44 -7.07 -16.11
C ILE A 171 4.64 -7.42 -17.00
N GLN A 172 4.44 -7.52 -18.30
CA GLN A 172 5.54 -7.69 -19.24
C GLN A 172 6.49 -6.49 -19.20
N GLY A 173 5.98 -5.25 -19.14
CA GLY A 173 6.80 -4.05 -19.02
C GLY A 173 7.62 -4.02 -17.72
N LEU A 174 7.00 -4.37 -16.59
CA LEU A 174 7.72 -4.54 -15.31
C LEU A 174 8.81 -5.62 -15.42
N HIS A 175 8.53 -6.72 -16.10
CA HIS A 175 9.50 -7.78 -16.31
C HIS A 175 10.67 -7.33 -17.20
N ASP A 176 10.38 -6.71 -18.34
CA ASP A 176 11.35 -6.14 -19.27
C ASP A 176 12.28 -5.14 -18.56
N ALA A 177 11.75 -4.34 -17.63
CA ALA A 177 12.49 -3.39 -16.80
C ALA A 177 13.17 -3.98 -15.54
N ASN A 178 13.16 -5.31 -15.36
CA ASN A 178 13.65 -6.01 -14.17
C ASN A 178 13.03 -5.50 -12.84
N LEU A 179 11.72 -5.29 -12.82
CA LEU A 179 10.92 -4.85 -11.66
C LEU A 179 9.90 -5.92 -11.19
N SER A 180 10.05 -7.17 -11.67
CA SER A 180 9.19 -8.30 -11.30
C SER A 180 9.95 -9.43 -10.57
N ALA A 181 11.10 -9.12 -9.97
CA ALA A 181 11.94 -10.09 -9.27
C ALA A 181 11.18 -10.80 -8.13
N GLY A 182 11.17 -12.13 -8.16
CA GLY A 182 10.46 -12.97 -7.19
C GLY A 182 8.97 -13.15 -7.47
N CYS A 183 8.46 -12.73 -8.62
CA CYS A 183 7.13 -13.10 -9.12
C CYS A 183 7.26 -14.27 -10.10
N GLU A 184 6.47 -15.33 -9.92
CA GLU A 184 6.55 -16.54 -10.76
C GLU A 184 5.17 -17.01 -11.26
N SER A 185 4.10 -16.46 -10.69
CA SER A 185 2.72 -16.90 -10.96
C SER A 185 1.78 -15.76 -11.35
N VAL A 186 0.59 -16.13 -11.85
CA VAL A 186 -0.53 -15.21 -12.07
C VAL A 186 -0.87 -14.48 -10.76
N GLU A 187 -0.93 -15.19 -9.64
CA GLU A 187 -1.27 -14.60 -8.34
C GLU A 187 -0.25 -13.54 -7.90
N ASP A 188 1.05 -13.80 -8.10
CA ASP A 188 2.11 -12.81 -7.80
C ASP A 188 2.00 -11.57 -8.68
N ALA A 189 1.70 -11.76 -9.97
CA ALA A 189 1.49 -10.68 -10.92
C ALA A 189 0.27 -9.82 -10.53
N GLU A 190 -0.86 -10.43 -10.17
CA GLU A 190 -2.04 -9.69 -9.70
C GLU A 190 -1.76 -8.91 -8.41
N LYS A 191 -1.02 -9.50 -7.46
CA LYS A 191 -0.57 -8.83 -6.24
C LYS A 191 0.37 -7.67 -6.53
N LEU A 192 1.31 -7.83 -7.47
CA LEU A 192 2.25 -6.77 -7.85
C LEU A 192 1.51 -5.60 -8.52
N LEU A 193 0.59 -5.85 -9.46
CA LEU A 193 -0.25 -4.79 -10.04
C LEU A 193 -1.09 -4.09 -8.98
N PHE A 194 -1.67 -4.86 -8.05
CA PHE A 194 -2.41 -4.27 -6.94
C PHE A 194 -1.54 -3.38 -6.07
N HIS A 195 -0.28 -3.78 -5.82
CA HIS A 195 0.68 -3.00 -5.06
C HIS A 195 1.00 -1.68 -5.78
N TYR A 196 1.34 -1.71 -7.07
CA TYR A 196 1.54 -0.50 -7.88
C TYR A 196 0.27 0.38 -7.92
N ARG A 197 -0.91 -0.22 -8.08
CA ARG A 197 -2.18 0.52 -8.06
C ARG A 197 -2.36 1.31 -6.76
N ASN A 198 -1.97 0.75 -5.61
CA ASN A 198 -2.02 1.47 -4.34
C ASN A 198 -1.04 2.66 -4.30
N LEU A 199 0.15 2.48 -4.87
CA LEU A 199 1.19 3.52 -4.94
C LEU A 199 0.82 4.66 -5.91
N SER A 200 -0.11 4.45 -6.84
CA SER A 200 -0.57 5.50 -7.78
C SER A 200 -1.04 6.79 -7.10
N SER A 201 -1.67 6.65 -5.92
CA SER A 201 -2.14 7.76 -5.09
C SER A 201 -1.03 8.71 -4.61
N LEU A 202 0.23 8.28 -4.66
CA LEU A 202 1.40 9.08 -4.24
C LEU A 202 1.96 9.97 -5.36
N LEU A 203 1.54 9.77 -6.60
CA LEU A 203 2.10 10.50 -7.73
C LEU A 203 1.66 11.97 -7.72
N ASP A 204 0.40 12.22 -7.36
CA ASP A 204 -0.17 13.55 -7.22
C ASP A 204 -0.37 13.92 -5.74
N PRO A 205 -0.33 15.21 -5.38
CA PRO A 205 -0.82 15.65 -4.08
C PRO A 205 -2.26 15.16 -3.86
N ALA A 206 -2.56 14.65 -2.66
CA ALA A 206 -3.91 14.25 -2.31
C ALA A 206 -4.80 15.50 -2.32
N ARG A 207 -5.84 15.47 -3.17
CA ARG A 207 -6.66 16.64 -3.45
C ARG A 207 -7.74 16.78 -2.40
N THR A 208 -8.03 18.03 -2.03
CA THR A 208 -9.26 18.31 -1.28
C THR A 208 -10.44 18.10 -2.21
N MET A 209 -11.46 17.38 -1.75
CA MET A 209 -12.70 17.23 -2.50
C MET A 209 -13.75 18.20 -1.97
N VAL A 210 -14.39 18.93 -2.88
CA VAL A 210 -15.53 19.80 -2.57
C VAL A 210 -16.71 19.30 -3.37
N THR A 211 -17.86 19.14 -2.73
CA THR A 211 -19.10 18.91 -3.46
C THR A 211 -20.17 19.90 -3.03
N LEU A 212 -20.82 20.49 -4.04
CA LEU A 212 -21.88 21.46 -3.88
C LEU A 212 -23.19 20.82 -4.32
N THR A 213 -24.20 20.93 -3.49
CA THR A 213 -25.58 20.49 -3.78
C THR A 213 -26.55 21.55 -3.31
N TYR A 214 -27.70 21.68 -3.97
CA TYR A 214 -28.67 22.73 -3.67
C TYR A 214 -30.05 22.13 -3.47
N ASP A 215 -30.66 22.45 -2.34
CA ASP A 215 -32.06 22.15 -2.06
C ASP A 215 -32.90 23.37 -2.42
N GLU A 216 -33.56 23.33 -3.57
CA GLU A 216 -34.33 24.44 -4.11
C GLU A 216 -35.55 24.78 -3.24
N GLU A 217 -36.23 23.77 -2.69
CA GLU A 217 -37.39 23.98 -1.83
C GLU A 217 -37.00 24.58 -0.49
N ALA A 218 -35.94 24.06 0.13
CA ALA A 218 -35.45 24.57 1.40
C ALA A 218 -34.66 25.88 1.24
N LYS A 219 -34.21 26.21 0.03
CA LYS A 219 -33.32 27.34 -0.29
C LYS A 219 -32.00 27.26 0.49
N VAL A 220 -31.38 26.08 0.44
CA VAL A 220 -30.13 25.80 1.16
C VAL A 220 -29.10 25.22 0.20
N LEU A 221 -27.96 25.89 0.11
CA LEU A 221 -26.75 25.36 -0.50
C LEU A 221 -26.02 24.51 0.54
N GLN A 222 -25.78 23.24 0.23
CA GLN A 222 -24.95 22.36 1.01
C GLN A 222 -23.57 22.26 0.37
N ARG A 223 -22.53 22.51 1.17
CA ARG A 223 -21.13 22.32 0.79
C ARG A 223 -20.52 21.25 1.68
N GLU A 224 -20.06 20.17 1.06
CA GLU A 224 -19.24 19.17 1.70
C GLU A 224 -17.79 19.37 1.27
N THR A 225 -16.87 19.51 2.22
CA THR A 225 -15.44 19.57 1.95
C THR A 225 -14.72 18.45 2.69
N GLN A 226 -13.85 17.73 1.99
CA GLN A 226 -13.08 16.63 2.55
C GLN A 226 -11.61 16.90 2.38
N TYR A 227 -10.96 17.18 3.51
CA TYR A 227 -9.55 17.45 3.59
C TYR A 227 -8.80 16.13 3.84
N PRO A 228 -7.97 15.65 2.90
CA PRO A 228 -7.20 14.45 3.10
C PRO A 228 -6.21 14.63 4.27
N VAL A 229 -6.03 13.58 5.07
CA VAL A 229 -5.03 13.53 6.14
C VAL A 229 -3.71 13.00 5.56
N THR A 230 -2.72 13.89 5.39
CA THR A 230 -1.50 13.59 4.62
C THR A 230 -0.20 13.77 5.41
N LYS A 231 -0.15 14.80 6.27
CA LYS A 231 1.07 15.25 6.97
C LYS A 231 1.56 14.19 7.94
N LYS A 232 2.82 13.77 7.82
CA LYS A 232 3.38 12.66 8.61
C LYS A 232 4.10 13.18 9.84
N SER A 233 4.16 12.36 10.90
CA SER A 233 5.06 12.62 12.02
C SER A 233 6.52 12.35 11.59
N GLU A 234 7.49 12.93 12.31
CA GLU A 234 8.91 12.67 12.03
C GLU A 234 9.26 11.17 12.16
N ARG A 235 8.64 10.48 13.13
CA ARG A 235 8.78 9.02 13.26
C ARG A 235 8.25 8.31 12.01
N GLN A 236 7.06 8.68 11.55
CA GLN A 236 6.49 8.12 10.33
C GLN A 236 7.38 8.36 9.10
N LYS A 237 8.03 9.53 9.00
CA LYS A 237 8.98 9.83 7.91
C LYS A 237 10.20 8.90 7.94
N LEU A 238 10.81 8.70 9.12
CA LEU A 238 11.95 7.78 9.27
C LEU A 238 11.61 6.34 8.86
N GLU A 239 10.41 5.86 9.21
CA GLU A 239 9.93 4.52 8.85
C GLU A 239 9.66 4.39 7.35
N CYS A 240 9.19 5.47 6.70
CA CYS A 240 9.08 5.51 5.25
C CYS A 240 10.46 5.51 4.56
N ASP A 241 11.46 6.21 5.11
CA ASP A 241 12.82 6.21 4.57
C ASP A 241 13.49 4.82 4.69
N ALA A 242 13.15 4.04 5.73
CA ALA A 242 13.64 2.67 5.90
C ALA A 242 13.23 1.72 4.77
N LEU A 243 12.14 2.03 4.03
CA LEU A 243 11.67 1.25 2.88
C LEU A 243 12.64 1.26 1.68
N ARG A 244 13.66 2.14 1.70
CA ARG A 244 14.73 2.14 0.69
C ARG A 244 15.63 0.90 0.79
N MET A 245 15.62 0.21 1.93
CA MET A 245 16.49 -0.94 2.15
C MET A 245 15.84 -2.23 1.67
N LEU A 246 16.36 -2.80 0.59
CA LEU A 246 15.91 -4.08 0.05
C LEU A 246 16.55 -5.26 0.80
N GLN A 247 15.71 -6.16 1.30
CA GLN A 247 16.12 -7.34 2.08
C GLN A 247 15.29 -8.56 1.65
N PRO A 248 15.66 -9.26 0.56
CA PRO A 248 14.90 -10.40 0.04
C PRO A 248 14.91 -11.65 0.94
N HIS A 249 15.80 -11.70 1.95
CA HIS A 249 15.94 -12.81 2.90
C HIS A 249 16.21 -12.28 4.32
N PRO A 250 15.19 -11.71 5.00
CA PRO A 250 15.38 -11.11 6.33
C PRO A 250 15.52 -12.19 7.41
N PHE A 251 16.35 -11.91 8.42
CA PHE A 251 16.41 -12.76 9.62
C PHE A 251 15.11 -12.70 10.41
N LYS A 252 14.89 -13.66 11.31
CA LYS A 252 13.65 -13.76 12.07
C LYS A 252 13.36 -12.48 12.87
N GLU A 253 14.40 -11.91 13.47
CA GLU A 253 14.39 -10.68 14.25
C GLU A 253 14.29 -9.40 13.40
N GLU A 254 14.48 -9.49 12.09
CA GLU A 254 14.36 -8.36 11.17
C GLU A 254 13.04 -8.34 10.42
N LYS A 255 12.30 -9.45 10.45
CA LYS A 255 11.04 -9.56 9.73
C LYS A 255 10.14 -8.43 10.17
N ASN A 256 9.71 -7.66 9.19
CA ASN A 256 8.78 -6.56 9.33
C ASN A 256 7.81 -6.59 8.14
N GLY A 257 6.86 -5.67 8.11
CA GLY A 257 5.84 -5.60 7.07
C GLY A 257 6.43 -5.50 5.66
N HIS A 258 7.56 -4.82 5.50
CA HIS A 258 8.19 -4.57 4.21
C HIS A 258 9.00 -5.77 3.69
N ASN A 259 9.95 -6.29 4.48
CA ASN A 259 10.91 -7.28 4.01
C ASN A 259 10.38 -8.72 3.96
N VAL A 260 9.19 -9.01 4.52
CA VAL A 260 8.52 -10.31 4.33
C VAL A 260 7.88 -10.47 2.94
N ARG A 261 7.85 -9.41 2.13
CA ARG A 261 7.31 -9.44 0.77
C ARG A 261 8.36 -9.85 -0.25
N ASN A 262 7.90 -10.21 -1.44
CA ASN A 262 8.81 -10.46 -2.56
C ASN A 262 9.62 -9.20 -2.92
N LEU A 263 10.76 -9.42 -3.57
CA LEU A 263 11.70 -8.35 -3.90
C LEU A 263 11.08 -7.29 -4.81
N ALA A 264 10.22 -7.67 -5.75
CA ALA A 264 9.48 -6.73 -6.60
C ALA A 264 8.66 -5.71 -5.79
N SER A 265 7.95 -6.15 -4.76
CA SER A 265 7.16 -5.24 -3.90
C SER A 265 8.08 -4.34 -3.05
N GLN A 266 9.19 -4.89 -2.55
CA GLN A 266 10.17 -4.10 -1.81
C GLN A 266 10.82 -3.02 -2.70
N GLN A 267 11.16 -3.38 -3.95
CA GLN A 267 11.69 -2.45 -4.94
C GLN A 267 10.69 -1.34 -5.27
N ALA A 268 9.41 -1.68 -5.41
CA ALA A 268 8.36 -0.69 -5.59
C ALA A 268 8.30 0.29 -4.39
N ASP A 269 8.30 -0.21 -3.15
CA ASP A 269 8.30 0.65 -1.96
C ASP A 269 9.54 1.56 -1.92
N SER A 270 10.73 1.02 -2.22
CA SER A 270 11.98 1.77 -2.26
C SER A 270 11.97 2.91 -3.28
N LEU A 271 11.39 2.69 -4.47
CA LEU A 271 11.31 3.71 -5.51
C LEU A 271 10.32 4.83 -5.17
N PHE A 272 9.33 4.55 -4.31
CA PHE A 272 8.28 5.49 -3.89
C PHE A 272 8.53 6.12 -2.51
N ALA A 273 9.57 5.70 -1.78
CA ALA A 273 9.86 6.20 -0.43
C ALA A 273 9.92 7.74 -0.37
N ASP A 274 10.54 8.38 -1.38
CA ASP A 274 10.64 9.84 -1.49
C ASP A 274 9.28 10.54 -1.62
N LEU A 275 8.30 9.89 -2.25
CA LEU A 275 6.93 10.39 -2.35
C LEU A 275 6.15 10.11 -1.06
N MET A 276 6.38 8.95 -0.43
CA MET A 276 5.72 8.60 0.82
C MET A 276 6.04 9.59 1.93
N VAL A 277 7.27 10.11 2.05
CA VAL A 277 7.64 11.06 3.12
C VAL A 277 7.02 12.45 2.96
N GLN A 278 6.49 12.80 1.78
CA GLN A 278 5.90 14.11 1.51
C GLN A 278 4.60 14.32 2.32
N ASP A 279 4.42 15.55 2.79
CA ASP A 279 3.35 15.93 3.72
C ASP A 279 1.98 16.17 3.03
N ASP A 280 1.91 16.07 1.71
CA ASP A 280 0.70 16.22 0.89
C ASP A 280 0.29 14.90 0.20
N ARG A 281 0.96 13.78 0.50
CA ARG A 281 0.68 12.46 -0.09
C ARG A 281 -0.07 11.54 0.87
N ALA A 282 -1.06 10.83 0.34
CA ALA A 282 -1.88 9.87 1.08
C ALA A 282 -1.93 8.52 0.36
N LEU A 283 -2.09 7.44 1.13
CA LEU A 283 -2.26 6.08 0.61
C LEU A 283 -3.74 5.63 0.71
N PRO A 284 -4.20 4.76 -0.21
CA PRO A 284 -5.57 4.28 -0.19
C PRO A 284 -5.81 3.26 0.92
N ALA A 285 -7.08 2.97 1.19
CA ALA A 285 -7.53 2.01 2.20
C ALA A 285 -6.90 0.61 2.07
N GLN A 286 -6.63 0.22 0.82
CA GLN A 286 -6.09 -1.07 0.42
C GLN A 286 -4.64 -1.25 0.90
N ALA A 287 -3.90 -0.16 1.07
CA ALA A 287 -2.52 -0.18 1.54
C ALA A 287 -2.37 -0.50 3.04
N ARG A 288 -3.45 -0.62 3.83
CA ARG A 288 -3.38 -1.01 5.26
C ARG A 288 -2.74 -2.38 5.53
N LYS A 289 -2.68 -3.24 4.50
CA LYS A 289 -2.03 -4.55 4.55
C LYS A 289 -0.57 -4.49 4.10
N THR A 290 -0.18 -3.42 3.39
CA THR A 290 1.14 -3.28 2.79
C THR A 290 1.98 -2.13 3.38
N HIS A 291 1.39 -1.18 4.08
CA HIS A 291 2.12 -0.05 4.61
C HIS A 291 1.67 0.20 6.05
N LEU A 292 2.59 -0.04 6.97
CA LEU A 292 2.41 0.15 8.42
C LEU A 292 2.13 1.62 8.75
N THR A 293 2.92 2.50 8.14
CA THR A 293 2.99 3.92 8.46
C THR A 293 1.92 4.75 7.77
N GLY A 294 1.28 5.65 8.53
CA GLY A 294 0.35 6.66 8.04
C GLY A 294 -1.10 6.17 8.00
N THR A 295 -2.02 7.10 8.15
CA THR A 295 -3.46 6.83 8.01
C THR A 295 -3.80 6.44 6.56
N LYS A 296 -4.91 5.71 6.38
CA LYS A 296 -5.32 5.19 5.08
C LYS A 296 -6.75 5.63 4.80
N ASN A 297 -6.98 6.23 3.63
CA ASN A 297 -8.30 6.74 3.23
C ASN A 297 -8.95 7.62 4.33
N ALA A 298 -8.14 8.54 4.88
CA ALA A 298 -8.52 9.38 6.01
C ALA A 298 -8.79 10.82 5.56
N PHE A 299 -9.94 11.36 5.97
CA PHE A 299 -10.38 12.71 5.65
C PHE A 299 -11.02 13.38 6.85
N ILE A 300 -10.71 14.66 7.04
CA ILE A 300 -11.52 15.55 7.88
C ILE A 300 -12.64 16.10 6.99
N VAL A 301 -13.88 15.83 7.39
CA VAL A 301 -15.09 16.17 6.64
C VAL A 301 -15.74 17.39 7.28
N LYS A 302 -15.93 18.44 6.49
CA LYS A 302 -16.67 19.65 6.86
C LYS A 302 -17.96 19.69 6.04
N ASN A 303 -19.10 19.68 6.71
CA ASN A 303 -20.40 19.91 6.09
C ASN A 303 -20.90 21.30 6.48
N GLU A 304 -21.30 22.08 5.50
CA GLU A 304 -21.79 23.45 5.68
C GLU A 304 -23.18 23.58 5.05
N LEU A 305 -24.11 24.20 5.78
CA LEU A 305 -25.42 24.58 5.27
C LEU A 305 -25.52 26.10 5.17
N ILE A 306 -25.72 26.59 3.96
CA ILE A 306 -25.71 28.01 3.64
C ILE A 306 -27.10 28.38 3.12
N PRO A 307 -27.95 29.02 3.94
CA PRO A 307 -29.23 29.54 3.49
C PRO A 307 -29.01 30.62 2.43
N VAL A 308 -29.62 30.46 1.25
CA VAL A 308 -29.50 31.40 0.13
C VAL A 308 -30.85 31.57 -0.54
N GLU A 309 -31.31 32.80 -0.79
CA GLU A 309 -32.65 33.02 -1.36
C GLU A 309 -32.82 32.50 -2.79
N SER A 310 -31.71 32.45 -3.52
CA SER A 310 -31.57 31.85 -4.84
C SER A 310 -30.15 31.32 -4.99
N LEU A 311 -29.94 30.36 -5.89
CA LEU A 311 -28.61 29.86 -6.21
C LEU A 311 -27.70 31.05 -6.59
N PRO A 312 -26.58 31.29 -5.87
CA PRO A 312 -25.64 32.34 -6.23
C PRO A 312 -25.06 32.14 -7.62
N ASP A 313 -24.52 33.21 -8.20
CA ASP A 313 -23.67 33.09 -9.39
C ASP A 313 -22.54 32.10 -9.12
N GLU A 314 -22.28 31.21 -10.08
CA GLU A 314 -21.41 30.06 -9.94
C GLU A 314 -19.97 30.45 -9.61
N ALA A 315 -19.54 31.62 -10.09
CA ALA A 315 -18.22 32.20 -9.79
C ALA A 315 -18.04 32.59 -8.31
N ARG A 316 -19.12 32.63 -7.53
CA ARG A 316 -19.12 33.11 -6.13
C ARG A 316 -19.55 32.06 -5.11
N LEU A 317 -19.83 30.82 -5.53
CA LEU A 317 -20.32 29.76 -4.65
C LEU A 317 -19.34 29.44 -3.49
N THR A 318 -18.05 29.67 -3.68
CA THR A 318 -17.01 29.47 -2.67
C THR A 318 -16.90 30.62 -1.66
N ASP A 319 -17.44 31.80 -1.97
CA ASP A 319 -17.31 33.00 -1.13
C ASP A 319 -18.22 32.96 0.11
N TYR A 320 -19.27 32.14 0.07
CA TYR A 320 -20.23 32.02 1.16
C TYR A 320 -19.68 31.12 2.27
N GLN A 321 -19.86 31.53 3.52
CA GLN A 321 -19.50 30.76 4.70
C GLN A 321 -20.75 30.46 5.52
N ALA A 322 -20.87 29.23 6.01
CA ALA A 322 -21.90 28.89 6.98
C ALA A 322 -21.54 29.47 8.36
N SER A 323 -22.56 29.76 9.16
CA SER A 323 -22.34 30.00 10.59
C SER A 323 -21.84 28.73 11.29
N THR A 324 -21.25 28.88 12.47
CA THR A 324 -20.77 27.76 13.29
C THR A 324 -21.89 26.73 13.53
N ASP A 325 -23.10 27.18 13.89
CA ASP A 325 -24.24 26.29 14.15
C ASP A 325 -24.69 25.49 12.91
N ASN A 326 -24.35 25.97 11.71
CA ASN A 326 -24.65 25.33 10.43
C ASN A 326 -23.43 24.63 9.84
N THR A 327 -22.44 24.32 10.68
CA THR A 327 -21.24 23.57 10.31
C THR A 327 -21.15 22.29 11.13
N LEU A 328 -20.93 21.15 10.47
CA LEU A 328 -20.62 19.87 11.11
C LEU A 328 -19.22 19.42 10.70
N TRP A 329 -18.41 19.11 11.70
CA TRP A 329 -17.09 18.49 11.53
C TRP A 329 -17.15 17.02 11.90
N LEU A 330 -16.64 16.16 11.03
CA LEU A 330 -16.45 14.73 11.25
C LEU A 330 -15.07 14.32 10.74
N ALA A 331 -14.65 13.11 11.07
CA ALA A 331 -13.55 12.44 10.41
C ALA A 331 -14.01 11.07 9.91
N ARG A 332 -13.61 10.72 8.68
CA ARG A 332 -13.79 9.38 8.12
C ARG A 332 -12.43 8.77 7.86
N THR A 333 -12.24 7.51 8.21
CA THR A 333 -10.94 6.85 7.99
C THR A 333 -11.09 5.36 7.75
N GLY A 334 -10.16 4.78 6.99
CA GLY A 334 -9.86 3.36 7.15
C GLY A 334 -9.31 3.09 8.54
N VAL A 335 -9.38 1.85 9.01
CA VAL A 335 -8.84 1.50 10.32
C VAL A 335 -7.37 1.97 10.43
N PRO A 336 -7.00 2.74 11.47
CA PRO A 336 -5.63 3.26 11.63
C PRO A 336 -4.65 2.19 12.16
N VAL A 337 -5.00 0.91 12.03
CA VAL A 337 -4.24 -0.25 12.51
C VAL A 337 -3.68 -1.01 11.31
N TYR A 338 -2.40 -1.34 11.36
CA TYR A 338 -1.80 -2.23 10.37
C TYR A 338 -2.26 -3.67 10.58
N VAL A 339 -2.63 -4.34 9.48
CA VAL A 339 -3.19 -5.69 9.53
C VAL A 339 -2.56 -6.65 8.53
N GLY A 340 -1.39 -6.28 8.01
CA GLY A 340 -0.56 -7.18 7.23
C GLY A 340 0.25 -8.13 8.11
N SER A 341 1.13 -8.90 7.48
CA SER A 341 2.05 -9.83 8.13
C SER A 341 3.42 -9.20 8.36
N GLY A 342 4.19 -9.76 9.30
CA GLY A 342 5.61 -9.43 9.49
C GLY A 342 5.88 -8.51 10.67
N GLU A 343 4.90 -7.74 11.12
CA GLU A 343 5.03 -6.87 12.30
C GLU A 343 4.65 -7.59 13.60
N ASP A 344 5.33 -7.23 14.69
CA ASP A 344 4.92 -7.62 16.03
C ASP A 344 3.82 -6.71 16.60
N LYS A 345 3.24 -7.12 17.73
CA LYS A 345 2.12 -6.38 18.36
C LYS A 345 2.53 -5.01 18.89
N GLU A 346 3.75 -4.87 19.39
CA GLU A 346 4.22 -3.62 19.99
C GLU A 346 4.40 -2.55 18.90
N SER A 347 5.01 -2.93 17.78
CA SER A 347 5.11 -2.12 16.56
C SER A 347 3.73 -1.70 16.07
N ILE A 348 2.79 -2.65 15.92
CA ILE A 348 1.42 -2.33 15.46
C ILE A 348 0.73 -1.35 16.41
N GLN A 349 0.85 -1.54 17.73
CA GLN A 349 0.22 -0.67 18.72
C GLN A 349 0.80 0.76 18.69
N LEU A 350 2.12 0.86 18.61
CA LEU A 350 2.82 2.13 18.52
C LEU A 350 2.39 2.92 17.28
N HIS A 351 2.35 2.25 16.12
CA HIS A 351 1.91 2.88 14.87
C HIS A 351 0.42 3.21 14.87
N THR A 352 -0.42 2.44 15.55
CA THR A 352 -1.84 2.77 15.73
C THR A 352 -2.00 4.10 16.47
N THR A 353 -1.23 4.31 17.53
CA THR A 353 -1.21 5.56 18.30
C THR A 353 -0.73 6.74 17.45
N GLU A 354 0.37 6.57 16.71
CA GLU A 354 0.88 7.59 15.79
C GLU A 354 -0.12 7.95 14.68
N ASN A 355 -0.83 6.96 14.13
CA ASN A 355 -1.84 7.20 13.10
C ASN A 355 -3.04 7.97 13.66
N LEU A 356 -3.50 7.69 14.89
CA LEU A 356 -4.53 8.49 15.55
C LEU A 356 -4.06 9.93 15.81
N GLN A 357 -2.82 10.11 16.28
CA GLN A 357 -2.22 11.43 16.47
C GLN A 357 -2.12 12.23 15.15
N GLN A 358 -1.88 11.54 14.02
CA GLN A 358 -1.90 12.15 12.69
C GLN A 358 -3.27 12.73 12.35
N ILE A 359 -4.35 11.99 12.63
CA ILE A 359 -5.74 12.44 12.43
C ILE A 359 -6.02 13.65 13.34
N ARG A 360 -5.64 13.58 14.63
CA ARG A 360 -5.81 14.68 15.59
C ARG A 360 -5.18 15.97 15.08
N ARG A 361 -3.91 15.93 14.64
CA ARG A 361 -3.21 17.13 14.13
C ARG A 361 -3.89 17.73 12.91
N ALA A 362 -4.34 16.88 11.98
CA ALA A 362 -5.07 17.36 10.82
C ALA A 362 -6.41 18.01 11.21
N ALA A 363 -7.15 17.43 12.16
CA ALA A 363 -8.38 18.00 12.68
C ALA A 363 -8.12 19.36 13.37
N GLN A 364 -7.11 19.43 14.24
CA GLN A 364 -6.71 20.66 14.94
C GLN A 364 -6.43 21.82 13.98
N GLU A 365 -5.63 21.54 12.94
CA GLU A 365 -5.29 22.52 11.90
C GLU A 365 -6.53 23.00 11.14
N ARG A 366 -7.41 22.08 10.72
CA ARG A 366 -8.60 22.41 9.91
C ARG A 366 -9.73 23.05 10.70
N MET A 367 -9.90 22.66 11.97
CA MET A 367 -10.92 23.19 12.86
C MET A 367 -10.47 24.46 13.58
N GLY A 368 -9.18 24.83 13.50
CA GLY A 368 -8.62 25.99 14.18
C GLY A 368 -8.58 25.84 15.70
N ARG A 369 -8.39 24.61 16.21
CA ARG A 369 -8.42 24.27 17.65
C ARG A 369 -7.07 23.74 18.10
N ALA A 370 -6.55 24.24 19.21
CA ALA A 370 -5.23 23.87 19.74
C ALA A 370 -5.22 22.47 20.38
N GLU A 371 -6.30 22.12 21.08
CA GLU A 371 -6.47 20.83 21.76
C GLU A 371 -7.76 20.18 21.29
N LEU A 372 -7.68 18.88 20.95
CA LEU A 372 -8.82 18.07 20.51
C LEU A 372 -8.66 16.64 21.00
N TYR A 373 -9.74 16.09 21.52
CA TYR A 373 -9.91 14.68 21.79
C TYR A 373 -10.46 13.95 20.57
N LEU A 374 -10.19 12.66 20.49
CA LEU A 374 -10.71 11.78 19.45
C LEU A 374 -11.82 10.92 20.03
N HIS A 375 -12.96 10.88 19.37
CA HIS A 375 -13.95 9.82 19.59
C HIS A 375 -13.94 8.87 18.39
N VAL A 376 -13.63 7.60 18.61
CA VAL A 376 -13.60 6.58 17.56
C VAL A 376 -14.89 5.77 17.59
N THR A 377 -15.73 5.89 16.55
CA THR A 377 -16.84 4.97 16.29
C THR A 377 -16.34 3.80 15.44
N CYS A 378 -16.18 2.64 16.07
CA CYS A 378 -15.67 1.42 15.46
C CYS A 378 -16.81 0.56 14.90
N LEU A 379 -16.87 0.42 13.58
CA LEU A 379 -17.89 -0.38 12.86
C LEU A 379 -17.43 -1.81 12.53
N ASN A 380 -16.20 -2.17 12.91
CA ASN A 380 -15.63 -3.50 12.69
C ASN A 380 -16.25 -4.51 13.64
N THR A 381 -16.19 -5.78 13.29
CA THR A 381 -16.82 -6.86 14.06
C THR A 381 -15.74 -7.63 14.80
N TYR A 382 -15.97 -7.95 16.07
CA TYR A 382 -15.04 -8.73 16.88
C TYR A 382 -14.99 -10.19 16.41
N THR A 383 -14.20 -10.45 15.38
CA THR A 383 -14.02 -11.74 14.69
C THR A 383 -12.58 -11.89 14.19
N PRO A 384 -12.01 -13.11 14.15
CA PRO A 384 -10.70 -13.33 13.54
C PRO A 384 -10.68 -13.08 12.03
N LEU A 385 -11.85 -13.04 11.35
CA LEU A 385 -11.93 -12.79 9.91
C LEU A 385 -11.30 -11.44 9.55
N GLU A 386 -10.44 -11.45 8.53
CA GLU A 386 -9.70 -10.27 8.05
C GLU A 386 -8.96 -9.49 9.16
N ASN A 387 -8.54 -10.15 10.25
CA ASN A 387 -7.85 -9.53 11.39
C ASN A 387 -8.68 -8.48 12.15
N GLN A 388 -10.02 -8.48 12.05
CA GLN A 388 -10.86 -7.47 12.68
C GLN A 388 -10.80 -7.47 14.21
N LYS A 389 -10.62 -8.63 14.85
CA LYS A 389 -10.33 -8.71 16.29
C LYS A 389 -9.10 -7.89 16.66
N SER A 390 -7.99 -8.08 15.94
CA SER A 390 -6.73 -7.35 16.15
C SER A 390 -6.92 -5.84 15.98
N MET A 391 -7.66 -5.43 14.94
CA MET A 391 -8.02 -4.02 14.72
C MET A 391 -8.71 -3.40 15.93
N ILE A 392 -9.66 -4.13 16.53
CA ILE A 392 -10.45 -3.63 17.66
C ILE A 392 -9.58 -3.59 18.92
N ASP A 393 -8.86 -4.66 19.23
CA ASP A 393 -7.99 -4.75 20.41
C ASP A 393 -6.98 -3.57 20.43
N HIS A 394 -6.27 -3.31 19.32
CA HIS A 394 -5.31 -2.21 19.23
C HIS A 394 -5.95 -0.81 19.30
N LEU A 395 -7.16 -0.64 18.75
CA LEU A 395 -7.89 0.63 18.86
C LEU A 395 -8.32 0.94 20.29
N TYR A 396 -8.80 -0.07 21.02
CA TYR A 396 -9.15 0.09 22.43
C TYR A 396 -7.93 0.44 23.28
N GLU A 397 -6.81 -0.25 23.04
CA GLU A 397 -5.55 0.04 23.74
C GLU A 397 -5.02 1.44 23.41
N ALA A 398 -5.11 1.88 22.15
CA ALA A 398 -4.64 3.21 21.72
C ALA A 398 -5.52 4.38 22.19
N THR A 399 -6.77 4.11 22.61
CA THR A 399 -7.71 5.12 23.08
C THR A 399 -7.86 5.05 24.61
N ARG A 400 -8.61 4.05 25.11
CA ARG A 400 -8.89 3.88 26.55
C ARG A 400 -7.72 3.35 27.37
N GLY A 401 -6.68 2.79 26.73
CA GLY A 401 -5.52 2.23 27.42
C GLY A 401 -4.44 3.25 27.82
N GLN A 402 -4.56 4.50 27.37
CA GLN A 402 -3.58 5.57 27.64
C GLN A 402 -3.92 6.29 28.96
N GLU A 403 -3.00 6.33 29.93
CA GLU A 403 -3.20 6.93 31.27
C GLU A 403 -3.56 8.44 31.23
N SER A 404 -3.32 9.12 30.11
CA SER A 404 -3.50 10.57 29.96
C SER A 404 -4.54 11.00 28.91
N GLY A 405 -5.28 10.06 28.29
CA GLY A 405 -6.03 10.34 27.06
C GLY A 405 -7.52 10.58 27.28
N GLY A 406 -8.02 11.80 27.06
CA GLY A 406 -9.46 12.05 26.89
C GLY A 406 -10.03 11.49 25.57
N ASP A 407 -9.28 10.64 24.85
CA ASP A 407 -9.78 9.94 23.68
C ASP A 407 -10.66 8.76 24.10
N GLU A 408 -11.70 8.52 23.33
CA GLU A 408 -12.63 7.45 23.62
C GLU A 408 -13.03 6.68 22.36
N ILE A 409 -13.62 5.51 22.57
CA ILE A 409 -14.08 4.61 21.53
C ILE A 409 -15.48 4.11 21.86
N SER A 410 -16.32 4.03 20.83
CA SER A 410 -17.58 3.29 20.86
C SER A 410 -17.51 2.15 19.84
N TYR A 411 -17.78 0.92 20.28
CA TYR A 411 -17.88 -0.26 19.42
C TYR A 411 -19.34 -0.49 19.00
N VAL A 412 -19.61 -0.28 17.72
CA VAL A 412 -20.97 -0.29 17.15
C VAL A 412 -20.96 -1.00 15.78
N PRO A 413 -20.75 -2.33 15.73
CA PRO A 413 -20.59 -3.07 14.48
C PRO A 413 -21.89 -3.15 13.66
N THR A 414 -21.79 -2.97 12.34
CA THR A 414 -22.97 -2.84 11.44
C THR A 414 -23.13 -3.93 10.38
N ASN A 415 -22.25 -4.94 10.32
CA ASN A 415 -22.46 -6.10 9.44
C ASN A 415 -23.38 -7.15 10.10
N HIS A 416 -23.81 -8.17 9.34
CA HIS A 416 -24.71 -9.21 9.86
C HIS A 416 -24.19 -9.85 11.15
N ASP A 417 -22.97 -10.37 11.15
CA ASP A 417 -22.33 -10.95 12.35
C ASP A 417 -22.22 -9.96 13.53
N GLY A 418 -22.01 -8.69 13.19
CA GLY A 418 -21.89 -7.58 14.12
C GLY A 418 -23.17 -7.27 14.87
N THR A 419 -24.32 -7.40 14.21
CA THR A 419 -25.62 -7.16 14.87
C THR A 419 -25.90 -8.12 16.03
N PHE A 420 -25.23 -9.29 16.08
CA PHE A 420 -25.28 -10.23 17.20
C PHE A 420 -24.38 -9.83 18.38
N ARG A 421 -23.55 -8.80 18.24
CA ARG A 421 -22.63 -8.32 19.27
C ARG A 421 -23.28 -7.18 20.05
N ALA A 422 -22.99 -7.12 21.35
CA ALA A 422 -23.36 -5.97 22.16
C ALA A 422 -22.62 -4.72 21.69
N MET A 423 -23.27 -3.56 21.81
CA MET A 423 -22.61 -2.27 21.64
C MET A 423 -21.88 -1.91 22.93
N ASP A 424 -20.75 -1.23 22.80
CA ASP A 424 -20.06 -0.53 23.89
C ASP A 424 -20.02 0.94 23.49
N VAL A 425 -20.74 1.78 24.22
CA VAL A 425 -20.84 3.22 23.96
C VAL A 425 -19.98 3.94 24.98
N ALA A 426 -19.14 4.86 24.51
CA ALA A 426 -18.29 5.67 25.37
C ALA A 426 -19.11 6.44 26.42
N PRO A 427 -18.74 6.37 27.71
CA PRO A 427 -19.57 6.86 28.82
C PRO A 427 -19.73 8.39 28.89
N HIS A 428 -18.81 9.17 28.33
CA HIS A 428 -18.91 10.64 28.31
C HIS A 428 -19.94 11.18 27.31
N LEU A 429 -20.39 10.36 26.36
CA LEU A 429 -21.29 10.84 25.32
C LEU A 429 -22.64 11.22 25.92
N VAL A 430 -23.05 12.46 25.69
CA VAL A 430 -24.32 13.00 26.17
C VAL A 430 -25.36 12.84 25.06
N PHE A 431 -26.49 12.23 25.41
CA PHE A 431 -27.62 12.04 24.52
C PHE A 431 -28.82 12.85 25.04
N ALA A 432 -29.68 13.32 24.14
CA ALA A 432 -30.98 13.86 24.54
C ALA A 432 -31.83 12.78 25.21
N GLU A 433 -32.77 13.16 26.07
CA GLU A 433 -33.64 12.22 26.78
C GLU A 433 -34.34 11.24 25.80
N GLY A 434 -34.26 9.94 26.09
CA GLY A 434 -34.83 8.89 25.24
C GLY A 434 -34.10 8.63 23.92
N SER A 435 -33.02 9.36 23.63
CA SER A 435 -32.24 9.19 22.39
C SER A 435 -30.98 8.33 22.56
N GLU A 436 -30.70 7.83 23.77
CA GLU A 436 -29.58 6.94 24.04
C GLU A 436 -29.56 5.72 23.09
N PRO A 437 -28.36 5.23 22.71
CA PRO A 437 -28.26 4.04 21.90
C PRO A 437 -28.81 2.82 22.65
N SER A 438 -29.78 2.13 22.05
CA SER A 438 -30.43 0.96 22.66
C SER A 438 -30.07 -0.34 21.92
N TYR A 439 -30.36 -1.47 22.57
CA TYR A 439 -30.17 -2.78 21.95
C TYR A 439 -31.02 -2.91 20.68
N SER A 440 -30.38 -3.18 19.53
CA SER A 440 -31.07 -3.63 18.32
C SER A 440 -31.03 -5.15 18.24
N LEU A 441 -32.13 -5.74 17.77
CA LEU A 441 -32.23 -7.17 17.52
C LEU A 441 -31.18 -7.62 16.47
N PRO A 442 -30.76 -8.89 16.48
CA PRO A 442 -29.89 -9.41 15.45
C PRO A 442 -30.49 -9.27 14.05
N LEU A 443 -29.61 -9.12 13.06
CA LEU A 443 -29.92 -8.92 11.64
C LEU A 443 -30.68 -7.62 11.31
N GLN A 444 -30.86 -6.71 12.28
CA GLN A 444 -31.43 -5.37 12.07
C GLN A 444 -30.34 -4.34 11.78
N LYS A 445 -29.79 -4.35 10.55
CA LYS A 445 -28.67 -3.45 10.18
C LYS A 445 -29.09 -1.99 10.08
N ALA A 446 -30.31 -1.69 9.62
CA ALA A 446 -30.82 -0.32 9.52
C ALA A 446 -31.00 0.27 10.92
N ASP A 447 -31.59 -0.48 11.86
CA ASP A 447 -31.74 -0.08 13.26
C ASP A 447 -30.37 0.18 13.91
N ARG A 448 -29.41 -0.73 13.67
CA ARG A 448 -28.05 -0.60 14.17
C ARG A 448 -27.37 0.65 13.59
N LEU A 449 -27.57 0.95 12.31
CA LEU A 449 -27.08 2.18 11.69
C LEU A 449 -27.68 3.42 12.35
N ALA A 450 -28.97 3.41 12.71
CA ALA A 450 -29.57 4.52 13.46
C ALA A 450 -28.90 4.71 14.84
N GLN A 451 -28.51 3.63 15.52
CA GLN A 451 -27.71 3.73 16.75
C GLN A 451 -26.32 4.31 16.51
N VAL A 452 -25.66 3.91 15.41
CA VAL A 452 -24.37 4.50 14.99
C VAL A 452 -24.53 6.01 14.80
N THR A 453 -25.56 6.45 14.08
CA THR A 453 -25.80 7.88 13.83
C THR A 453 -25.94 8.67 15.12
N LYS A 454 -26.65 8.16 16.13
CA LYS A 454 -26.75 8.80 17.44
C LYS A 454 -25.38 8.99 18.09
N VAL A 455 -24.55 7.94 18.10
CA VAL A 455 -23.19 7.99 18.67
C VAL A 455 -22.31 9.01 17.96
N VAL A 456 -22.30 8.99 16.62
CA VAL A 456 -21.51 9.91 15.79
C VAL A 456 -21.91 11.36 16.04
N LEU A 457 -23.21 11.65 16.09
CA LEU A 457 -23.70 13.02 16.29
C LEU A 457 -23.51 13.49 17.75
N ALA A 458 -23.64 12.62 18.75
CA ALA A 458 -23.33 12.97 20.13
C ALA A 458 -21.85 13.32 20.30
N ALA A 459 -20.95 12.55 19.69
CA ALA A 459 -19.51 12.85 19.71
C ALA A 459 -19.17 14.16 18.99
N ALA A 460 -19.87 14.46 17.88
CA ALA A 460 -19.65 15.68 17.11
C ALA A 460 -20.26 16.95 17.75
N GLN A 461 -21.11 16.81 18.76
CA GLN A 461 -21.65 17.96 19.53
C GLN A 461 -20.64 18.51 20.54
N ASP A 462 -19.71 17.69 21.02
CA ASP A 462 -18.64 18.16 21.88
C ASP A 462 -17.60 18.92 21.05
N GLU A 463 -17.53 20.22 21.30
CA GLU A 463 -16.60 21.14 20.69
C GLU A 463 -15.12 20.74 20.90
N ALA A 464 -14.79 20.08 22.00
CA ALA A 464 -13.42 19.63 22.27
C ALA A 464 -13.07 18.31 21.55
N THR A 465 -14.02 17.72 20.80
CA THR A 465 -13.88 16.37 20.23
C THR A 465 -14.08 16.38 18.72
N VAL A 466 -13.29 15.56 18.02
CA VAL A 466 -13.57 15.20 16.62
C VAL A 466 -14.11 13.77 16.56
N SER A 467 -15.31 13.62 16.01
CA SER A 467 -15.96 12.31 15.82
C SER A 467 -15.39 11.58 14.60
N ILE A 468 -14.60 10.54 14.85
CA ILE A 468 -14.02 9.63 13.85
C ILE A 468 -14.97 8.45 13.61
N VAL A 469 -15.30 8.18 12.36
CA VAL A 469 -16.04 6.98 11.95
C VAL A 469 -15.14 6.08 11.13
N GLN A 470 -15.01 4.80 11.52
CA GLN A 470 -14.12 3.88 10.81
C GLN A 470 -14.68 2.46 10.67
N CYS A 471 -14.35 1.87 9.53
CA CYS A 471 -14.41 0.45 9.27
C CYS A 471 -13.07 0.02 8.64
N ALA A 472 -12.90 -1.27 8.35
CA ALA A 472 -11.64 -1.78 7.80
C ALA A 472 -11.11 -1.01 6.58
N SER A 473 -11.96 -0.60 5.62
CA SER A 473 -11.55 0.23 4.47
C SER A 473 -11.80 1.72 4.67
N GLY A 474 -12.72 2.12 5.54
CA GLY A 474 -13.18 3.51 5.62
C GLY A 474 -14.02 3.94 4.42
N GLN A 475 -14.37 3.02 3.52
CA GLN A 475 -15.10 3.29 2.27
C GLN A 475 -16.57 2.91 2.41
N ASP A 476 -16.83 1.64 2.73
CA ASP A 476 -18.15 1.02 2.62
C ASP A 476 -19.07 1.37 3.81
N ARG A 477 -19.00 0.62 4.90
CA ARG A 477 -19.79 0.86 6.13
C ARG A 477 -19.57 2.27 6.71
N THR A 478 -18.36 2.80 6.59
CA THR A 478 -18.04 4.17 7.01
C THR A 478 -18.75 5.20 6.15
N GLY A 479 -18.76 5.02 4.82
CA GLY A 479 -19.50 5.90 3.92
C GLY A 479 -20.99 5.91 4.26
N THR A 480 -21.58 4.73 4.46
CA THR A 480 -23.00 4.59 4.88
C THR A 480 -23.28 5.33 6.19
N ALA A 481 -22.43 5.15 7.20
CA ALA A 481 -22.61 5.78 8.52
C ALA A 481 -22.45 7.30 8.48
N VAL A 482 -21.43 7.81 7.78
CA VAL A 482 -21.18 9.26 7.63
C VAL A 482 -22.28 9.92 6.80
N GLU A 483 -22.74 9.27 5.73
CA GLU A 483 -23.85 9.76 4.92
C GLU A 483 -25.13 9.87 5.75
N LYS A 484 -25.49 8.81 6.49
CA LYS A 484 -26.69 8.81 7.32
C LYS A 484 -26.60 9.83 8.46
N ALA A 485 -25.45 9.95 9.11
CA ALA A 485 -25.24 10.95 10.16
C ALA A 485 -25.36 12.39 9.62
N THR A 486 -24.78 12.67 8.46
CA THR A 486 -24.92 13.96 7.78
C THR A 486 -26.40 14.26 7.48
N GLN A 487 -27.15 13.33 6.91
CA GLN A 487 -28.58 13.53 6.62
C GLN A 487 -29.41 13.82 7.88
N VAL A 488 -29.19 13.09 8.97
CA VAL A 488 -29.90 13.31 10.25
C VAL A 488 -29.53 14.64 10.89
N TRP A 489 -28.25 15.04 10.82
CA TRP A 489 -27.84 16.38 11.25
C TRP A 489 -28.50 17.47 10.41
N MET A 490 -28.54 17.32 9.08
CA MET A 490 -29.20 18.26 8.18
C MET A 490 -30.69 18.39 8.50
N GLN A 491 -31.39 17.29 8.74
CA GLN A 491 -32.80 17.30 9.15
C GLN A 491 -33.01 18.13 10.42
N SER A 492 -32.16 17.94 11.42
CA SER A 492 -32.21 18.69 12.68
C SER A 492 -31.94 20.18 12.47
N ARG A 493 -30.97 20.53 11.61
CA ARG A 493 -30.66 21.93 11.28
C ARG A 493 -31.74 22.59 10.44
N TYR A 494 -32.33 21.90 9.48
CA TYR A 494 -33.44 22.41 8.69
C TYR A 494 -34.65 22.72 9.58
N ALA A 495 -34.97 21.84 10.53
CA ALA A 495 -36.02 22.09 11.50
C ALA A 495 -35.74 23.36 12.33
N ALA A 496 -34.50 23.53 12.81
CA ALA A 496 -34.08 24.73 13.55
C ALA A 496 -34.15 26.02 12.70
N LEU A 497 -33.96 25.91 11.38
CA LEU A 497 -34.07 27.01 10.42
C LEU A 497 -35.50 27.23 9.89
N GLY A 498 -36.48 26.41 10.31
CA GLY A 498 -37.85 26.46 9.78
C GLY A 498 -37.97 26.06 8.31
N ARG A 499 -37.11 25.15 7.83
CA ARG A 499 -37.05 24.68 6.43
C ARG A 499 -37.56 23.23 6.28
N ASN A 500 -38.05 22.89 5.09
CA ASN A 500 -38.55 21.55 4.77
C ASN A 500 -37.39 20.55 4.59
N ALA A 501 -37.35 19.50 5.40
CA ALA A 501 -36.30 18.47 5.38
C ALA A 501 -36.58 17.29 4.43
N ALA A 502 -37.73 17.26 3.76
CA ALA A 502 -38.16 16.11 2.95
C ALA A 502 -37.20 15.74 1.81
N ASN A 503 -36.51 16.73 1.22
CA ASN A 503 -35.69 16.55 0.03
C ASN A 503 -34.22 16.21 0.31
N ILE A 504 -33.81 16.16 1.58
CA ILE A 504 -32.40 15.97 1.95
C ILE A 504 -31.83 14.69 1.33
N GLU A 505 -32.52 13.55 1.42
CA GLU A 505 -31.99 12.29 0.89
C GLU A 505 -31.83 12.34 -0.64
N THR A 506 -32.84 12.83 -1.35
CA THR A 506 -32.81 13.00 -2.81
C THR A 506 -31.68 13.93 -3.24
N MET A 507 -31.56 15.10 -2.60
CA MET A 507 -30.50 16.08 -2.87
C MET A 507 -29.11 15.48 -2.64
N ARG A 508 -28.91 14.74 -1.55
CA ARG A 508 -27.65 14.04 -1.26
C ARG A 508 -27.33 12.95 -2.28
N ALA A 509 -28.34 12.19 -2.70
CA ALA A 509 -28.19 11.16 -3.73
C ALA A 509 -27.87 11.77 -5.11
N LEU A 510 -28.40 12.96 -5.43
CA LEU A 510 -28.03 13.69 -6.65
C LEU A 510 -26.53 14.01 -6.69
N GLY A 511 -25.94 14.42 -5.56
CA GLY A 511 -24.50 14.65 -5.47
C GLY A 511 -23.64 13.39 -5.59
N GLY A 512 -24.14 12.24 -5.10
CA GLY A 512 -23.43 10.96 -5.16
C GLY A 512 -22.14 10.92 -4.32
N ASN A 513 -21.97 11.84 -3.36
CA ASN A 513 -20.69 12.09 -2.68
C ASN A 513 -20.12 10.84 -2.01
N ALA A 514 -20.96 10.11 -1.27
CA ALA A 514 -20.55 8.90 -0.55
C ALA A 514 -19.90 7.85 -1.49
N ALA A 515 -20.39 7.75 -2.73
CA ALA A 515 -19.86 6.85 -3.76
C ALA A 515 -18.53 7.37 -4.34
N GLU A 516 -18.42 8.68 -4.62
CA GLU A 516 -17.23 9.23 -5.27
C GLU A 516 -16.00 9.30 -4.38
N ILE A 517 -16.20 9.48 -3.07
CA ILE A 517 -15.05 9.50 -2.14
C ILE A 517 -14.32 8.16 -2.14
N ALA A 518 -15.06 7.06 -2.30
CA ALA A 518 -14.48 5.72 -2.32
C ALA A 518 -13.49 5.51 -3.48
N THR A 519 -13.68 6.21 -4.61
CA THR A 519 -12.81 6.11 -5.79
C THR A 519 -11.69 7.16 -5.82
N HIS A 520 -11.66 8.12 -4.89
CA HIS A 520 -10.74 9.25 -5.02
C HIS A 520 -9.26 8.83 -5.01
N LEU A 521 -8.86 8.00 -4.05
CA LEU A 521 -7.51 7.43 -3.97
C LEU A 521 -7.36 6.10 -4.74
N VAL A 522 -8.45 5.58 -5.30
CA VAL A 522 -8.45 4.35 -6.11
C VAL A 522 -9.35 4.55 -7.34
N PRO A 523 -8.86 5.27 -8.37
CA PRO A 523 -9.68 5.65 -9.52
C PRO A 523 -10.31 4.46 -10.26
N GLY A 524 -11.48 4.71 -10.85
CA GLY A 524 -12.24 3.75 -11.67
C GLY A 524 -13.00 2.66 -10.90
N SER A 525 -13.21 2.86 -9.59
CA SER A 525 -14.01 1.95 -8.74
C SER A 525 -14.95 2.72 -7.79
N PRO A 526 -15.85 3.60 -8.30
CA PRO A 526 -16.78 4.36 -7.45
C PRO A 526 -17.81 3.48 -6.75
N GLY A 527 -18.42 4.05 -5.71
CA GLY A 527 -19.48 3.40 -4.95
C GLY A 527 -19.03 2.69 -3.68
N MET A 528 -20.01 2.44 -2.83
CA MET A 528 -19.90 1.54 -1.70
C MET A 528 -20.36 0.14 -2.12
N LYS A 529 -19.83 -0.91 -1.52
CA LYS A 529 -20.27 -2.25 -1.87
C LYS A 529 -21.69 -2.56 -1.38
N LYS A 530 -22.47 -3.28 -2.19
CA LYS A 530 -23.83 -3.72 -1.85
C LYS A 530 -23.90 -4.54 -0.55
N GLU A 531 -22.86 -5.31 -0.22
CA GLU A 531 -22.75 -6.06 1.05
C GLU A 531 -22.80 -5.17 2.31
N SER A 532 -22.43 -3.90 2.16
CA SER A 532 -22.45 -2.91 3.24
C SER A 532 -23.80 -2.21 3.42
N MET A 533 -24.76 -2.41 2.50
CA MET A 533 -26.11 -1.87 2.62
C MET A 533 -26.74 -2.27 3.95
N ALA A 534 -27.15 -1.29 4.73
CA ALA A 534 -27.80 -1.50 6.02
C ALA A 534 -29.31 -1.68 5.83
N ASN A 535 -29.70 -2.89 5.44
CA ASN A 535 -31.10 -3.32 5.35
C ASN A 535 -31.41 -4.29 6.49
N ASN A 536 -32.60 -4.16 7.06
CA ASN A 536 -33.10 -5.11 8.03
C ASN A 536 -33.45 -6.44 7.33
N PHE A 537 -33.06 -7.56 7.93
CA PHE A 537 -33.38 -8.88 7.38
C PHE A 537 -34.86 -9.25 7.60
N PHE A 538 -35.42 -8.77 8.72
CA PHE A 538 -36.85 -8.88 9.00
C PHE A 538 -37.47 -7.49 8.92
N GLY A 539 -38.46 -7.31 8.04
CA GLY A 539 -39.10 -6.02 7.78
C GLY A 539 -38.61 -5.34 6.50
N ASP A 540 -39.24 -4.21 6.16
CA ASP A 540 -38.99 -3.47 4.91
C ASP A 540 -38.06 -2.26 5.10
N GLU A 541 -37.45 -2.12 6.27
CA GLU A 541 -36.60 -0.97 6.59
C GLU A 541 -35.21 -1.07 5.95
N SER A 542 -34.83 0.00 5.25
CA SER A 542 -33.52 0.20 4.63
C SER A 542 -32.90 1.52 5.09
N ALA A 543 -31.57 1.60 5.08
CA ALA A 543 -30.84 2.82 5.45
C ALA A 543 -31.23 4.05 4.61
N PHE A 544 -31.48 3.82 3.32
CA PHE A 544 -31.86 4.83 2.34
C PHE A 544 -32.98 4.29 1.44
N SER A 545 -33.70 5.17 0.75
CA SER A 545 -34.64 4.75 -0.31
C SER A 545 -33.93 3.91 -1.39
N LYS A 546 -34.73 3.20 -2.20
CA LYS A 546 -34.22 2.42 -3.32
C LYS A 546 -33.42 3.30 -4.30
N THR A 547 -33.98 4.45 -4.67
CA THR A 547 -33.35 5.38 -5.63
C THR A 547 -32.05 5.96 -5.11
N ALA A 548 -31.99 6.33 -3.82
CA ALA A 548 -30.73 6.79 -3.22
C ALA A 548 -29.70 5.66 -3.13
N SER A 549 -30.14 4.45 -2.79
CA SER A 549 -29.26 3.27 -2.73
C SER A 549 -28.61 2.96 -4.08
N GLU A 550 -29.34 3.14 -5.19
CA GLU A 550 -28.81 2.95 -6.55
C GLU A 550 -27.70 3.96 -6.92
N GLN A 551 -27.64 5.12 -6.27
CA GLN A 551 -26.55 6.09 -6.45
C GLN A 551 -25.34 5.81 -5.55
N PHE A 552 -25.58 5.21 -4.39
CA PHE A 552 -24.55 5.01 -3.36
C PHE A 552 -23.85 3.66 -3.47
N TYR A 553 -24.57 2.60 -3.82
CA TYR A 553 -24.05 1.23 -3.83
C TYR A 553 -23.90 0.67 -5.23
N LEU A 554 -22.67 0.75 -5.76
CA LEU A 554 -22.38 0.46 -7.16
C LEU A 554 -21.60 -0.87 -7.30
N SER A 555 -21.83 -1.57 -8.41
CA SER A 555 -21.09 -2.82 -8.72
C SER A 555 -19.61 -2.56 -9.04
N SER A 556 -19.29 -1.37 -9.55
CA SER A 556 -17.91 -0.92 -9.81
C SER A 556 -17.04 -0.90 -8.55
N ALA A 557 -17.62 -0.75 -7.35
CA ALA A 557 -16.91 -0.86 -6.07
C ALA A 557 -16.23 -2.23 -5.87
N GLU A 558 -16.71 -3.30 -6.51
CA GLU A 558 -16.11 -4.63 -6.43
C GLU A 558 -14.79 -4.75 -7.21
N THR A 559 -14.48 -3.79 -8.09
CA THR A 559 -13.27 -3.80 -8.92
C THR A 559 -12.05 -3.21 -8.20
N ASN A 560 -12.23 -2.63 -7.01
CA ASN A 560 -11.15 -1.95 -6.27
C ASN A 560 -9.99 -2.86 -5.83
N LYS A 561 -10.20 -4.19 -5.84
CA LYS A 561 -9.17 -5.20 -5.54
C LYS A 561 -8.87 -6.14 -6.72
N LYS A 562 -9.58 -6.00 -7.85
CA LYS A 562 -9.46 -6.91 -9.01
C LYS A 562 -8.40 -6.36 -9.96
N ASN A 563 -7.42 -7.19 -10.33
CA ASN A 563 -6.37 -6.85 -11.30
C ASN A 563 -6.07 -8.04 -12.21
N PRO A 564 -7.07 -8.56 -12.94
CA PRO A 564 -6.92 -9.82 -13.67
C PRO A 564 -5.79 -9.73 -14.70
N VAL A 565 -4.95 -10.76 -14.75
CA VAL A 565 -3.87 -10.91 -15.74
C VAL A 565 -4.05 -12.19 -16.55
N GLY A 566 -3.51 -12.20 -17.77
CA GLY A 566 -3.44 -13.35 -18.66
C GLY A 566 -2.32 -14.33 -18.28
N ALA A 567 -1.81 -15.05 -19.27
CA ALA A 567 -0.69 -15.96 -19.08
C ALA A 567 0.61 -15.19 -18.81
N VAL A 568 1.41 -15.66 -17.85
CA VAL A 568 2.64 -14.97 -17.38
C VAL A 568 3.86 -15.89 -17.32
N ASP A 569 3.91 -16.92 -18.17
CA ASP A 569 5.00 -17.91 -18.17
C ASP A 569 6.39 -17.28 -18.37
N PHE A 570 6.45 -16.09 -18.98
CA PHE A 570 7.69 -15.32 -19.13
C PHE A 570 8.32 -14.92 -17.79
N LEU A 571 7.55 -14.77 -16.71
CA LEU A 571 8.07 -14.42 -15.38
C LEU A 571 9.04 -15.47 -14.81
N THR A 572 8.90 -16.73 -15.24
CA THR A 572 9.78 -17.81 -14.81
C THR A 572 11.20 -17.69 -15.38
N LYS A 573 11.38 -16.92 -16.46
CA LYS A 573 12.67 -16.72 -17.12
C LYS A 573 13.21 -15.35 -16.74
N PRO A 574 14.53 -15.17 -16.56
CA PRO A 574 15.08 -13.83 -16.32
C PRO A 574 14.91 -12.94 -17.56
N SER A 575 14.58 -11.66 -17.33
CA SER A 575 14.54 -10.66 -18.40
C SER A 575 15.93 -10.33 -18.94
N GLN A 576 15.99 -9.69 -20.10
CA GLN A 576 17.27 -9.24 -20.66
C GLN A 576 17.95 -8.22 -19.74
N ALA A 577 17.19 -7.31 -19.14
CA ALA A 577 17.69 -6.35 -18.17
C ALA A 577 18.27 -7.04 -16.92
N ALA A 578 17.60 -8.08 -16.41
CA ALA A 578 18.10 -8.86 -15.27
C ALA A 578 19.45 -9.54 -15.58
N ARG A 579 19.60 -10.06 -16.81
CA ARG A 579 20.85 -10.67 -17.29
C ARG A 579 21.97 -9.65 -17.46
N ALA A 580 21.65 -8.46 -17.99
CA ALA A 580 22.61 -7.38 -18.12
C ALA A 580 23.10 -6.89 -16.75
N GLU A 581 22.17 -6.75 -15.79
CA GLU A 581 22.49 -6.39 -14.40
C GLU A 581 23.38 -7.45 -13.73
N TYR A 582 23.09 -8.73 -13.96
CA TYR A 582 23.96 -9.83 -13.52
C TYR A 582 25.37 -9.73 -14.09
N GLU A 583 25.50 -9.55 -15.41
CA GLU A 583 26.81 -9.46 -16.05
C GLU A 583 27.60 -8.25 -15.56
N ALA A 584 26.95 -7.10 -15.39
CA ALA A 584 27.58 -5.90 -14.84
C ALA A 584 28.07 -6.12 -13.39
N ASN A 585 27.25 -6.75 -12.54
CA ASN A 585 27.61 -7.07 -11.16
C ASN A 585 28.74 -8.11 -11.10
N LEU A 586 28.74 -9.09 -12.00
CA LEU A 586 29.79 -10.09 -12.13
C LEU A 586 31.12 -9.43 -12.48
N GLN A 587 31.14 -8.58 -13.52
CA GLN A 587 32.34 -7.84 -13.93
C GLN A 587 32.83 -6.89 -12.82
N ALA A 588 31.92 -6.24 -12.09
CA ALA A 588 32.28 -5.39 -10.95
C ALA A 588 32.93 -6.17 -9.82
N PHE A 589 32.43 -7.38 -9.52
CA PHE A 589 33.03 -8.27 -8.53
C PHE A 589 34.41 -8.77 -8.98
N GLU A 590 34.56 -9.19 -10.23
CA GLU A 590 35.84 -9.59 -10.82
C GLU A 590 36.89 -8.48 -10.77
N LYS A 591 36.50 -7.26 -11.15
CA LYS A 591 37.38 -6.09 -11.08
C LYS A 591 37.79 -5.78 -9.64
N SER A 592 36.87 -5.94 -8.69
CA SER A 592 37.16 -5.74 -7.26
C SER A 592 38.11 -6.82 -6.72
N LEU A 593 37.99 -8.07 -7.17
CA LEU A 593 38.91 -9.15 -6.83
C LEU A 593 40.31 -8.91 -7.39
N ILE A 594 40.40 -8.44 -8.64
CA ILE A 594 41.68 -8.07 -9.26
C ILE A 594 42.34 -6.92 -8.50
N ALA A 595 41.60 -5.85 -8.19
CA ALA A 595 42.13 -4.73 -7.41
C ALA A 595 42.55 -5.16 -5.99
N TYR A 596 41.79 -6.08 -5.38
CA TYR A 596 42.13 -6.63 -4.06
C TYR A 596 43.45 -7.40 -4.09
N LYS A 597 43.72 -8.14 -5.19
CA LYS A 597 44.97 -8.90 -5.37
C LYS A 597 46.21 -8.03 -5.19
N ASP A 598 46.16 -6.80 -5.69
CA ASP A 598 47.26 -5.84 -5.59
C ASP A 598 47.51 -5.37 -4.14
N SER A 599 46.55 -5.58 -3.23
CA SER A 599 46.62 -5.21 -1.81
C SER A 599 47.10 -6.31 -0.86
N ILE A 600 47.35 -7.53 -1.38
CA ILE A 600 47.67 -8.72 -0.57
C ILE A 600 49.06 -8.61 0.08
N GLY A 601 50.10 -8.25 -0.68
CA GLY A 601 51.48 -8.25 -0.17
C GLY A 601 51.93 -9.66 0.29
N GLN A 602 52.45 -9.77 1.52
CA GLN A 602 52.82 -11.05 2.16
C GLN A 602 51.80 -11.54 3.21
N ASP A 603 50.60 -10.97 3.24
CA ASP A 603 49.57 -11.32 4.24
C ASP A 603 48.83 -12.60 3.84
N GLU A 604 49.10 -13.71 4.54
CA GLU A 604 48.49 -15.01 4.29
C GLU A 604 46.95 -15.00 4.44
N ASN A 605 46.41 -14.18 5.34
CA ASN A 605 44.96 -14.09 5.54
C ASN A 605 44.29 -13.37 4.38
N LYS A 606 44.91 -12.29 3.87
CA LYS A 606 44.44 -11.63 2.64
C LYS A 606 44.54 -12.56 1.43
N GLN A 607 45.59 -13.37 1.33
CA GLN A 607 45.71 -14.37 0.26
C GLN A 607 44.58 -15.41 0.35
N LYS A 608 44.30 -15.96 1.55
CA LYS A 608 43.17 -16.88 1.76
C LYS A 608 41.83 -16.24 1.40
N PHE A 609 41.63 -14.95 1.70
CA PHE A 609 40.39 -14.26 1.34
C PHE A 609 40.22 -14.12 -0.17
N TYR A 610 41.29 -13.73 -0.86
CA TYR A 610 41.31 -13.69 -2.32
C TYR A 610 41.01 -15.06 -2.95
N ASP A 611 41.62 -16.12 -2.44
CA ASP A 611 41.39 -17.49 -2.95
C ASP A 611 39.92 -17.92 -2.76
N ASN A 612 39.31 -17.60 -1.60
CA ASN A 612 37.88 -17.85 -1.39
C ASN A 612 36.99 -16.98 -2.29
N GLY A 613 37.40 -15.75 -2.58
CA GLY A 613 36.75 -14.89 -3.57
C GLY A 613 36.74 -15.52 -4.97
N GLN A 614 37.84 -16.14 -5.40
CA GLN A 614 37.89 -16.87 -6.66
C GLN A 614 37.04 -18.14 -6.67
N ILE A 615 36.99 -18.87 -5.55
CA ILE A 615 36.08 -20.02 -5.42
C ILE A 615 34.62 -19.56 -5.54
N LEU A 616 34.27 -18.47 -4.84
CA LEU A 616 32.92 -17.90 -4.91
C LEU A 616 32.56 -17.46 -6.34
N LEU A 617 33.46 -16.75 -7.02
CA LEU A 617 33.28 -16.34 -8.42
C LEU A 617 33.02 -17.53 -9.34
N ASN A 618 33.82 -18.60 -9.20
CA ASN A 618 33.66 -19.82 -10.00
C ASN A 618 32.32 -20.51 -9.73
N ASN A 619 31.87 -20.55 -8.47
CA ASN A 619 30.58 -21.13 -8.10
C ASN A 619 29.41 -20.30 -8.66
N VAL A 620 29.47 -18.97 -8.60
CA VAL A 620 28.46 -18.09 -9.21
C VAL A 620 28.36 -18.34 -10.71
N LYS A 621 29.50 -18.38 -11.42
CA LYS A 621 29.54 -18.70 -12.86
C LYS A 621 29.00 -20.09 -13.19
N ALA A 622 29.29 -21.09 -12.36
CA ALA A 622 28.81 -22.45 -12.55
C ALA A 622 27.28 -22.54 -12.42
N VAL A 623 26.68 -21.83 -11.46
CA VAL A 623 25.23 -21.77 -11.31
C VAL A 623 24.59 -21.02 -12.49
N ALA A 624 25.18 -19.90 -12.92
CA ALA A 624 24.65 -19.12 -14.04
C ALA A 624 24.73 -19.87 -15.39
N ALA A 625 25.69 -20.76 -15.56
CA ALA A 625 25.83 -21.59 -16.76
C ALA A 625 24.67 -22.58 -16.95
N ASP A 626 23.97 -22.95 -15.88
CA ASP A 626 22.83 -23.87 -15.90
C ASP A 626 21.49 -23.19 -16.23
N HIS A 627 21.54 -22.03 -16.89
CA HIS A 627 20.38 -21.23 -17.30
C HIS A 627 19.37 -20.98 -16.17
N PRO A 628 19.77 -20.24 -15.12
CA PRO A 628 18.93 -20.00 -13.95
C PRO A 628 17.59 -19.38 -14.32
N ASP A 629 16.54 -19.76 -13.58
CA ASP A 629 15.27 -19.06 -13.57
C ASP A 629 15.39 -17.63 -13.01
N SER A 630 14.31 -16.87 -13.10
CA SER A 630 14.28 -15.45 -12.68
C SER A 630 14.71 -15.26 -11.21
N LYS A 631 14.24 -16.13 -10.30
CA LYS A 631 14.56 -16.06 -8.87
C LYS A 631 16.02 -16.42 -8.60
N ALA A 632 16.49 -17.49 -9.21
CA ALA A 632 17.88 -17.91 -9.16
C ALA A 632 18.83 -16.81 -9.60
N LEU A 633 18.55 -16.12 -10.71
CA LEU A 633 19.40 -15.01 -11.16
C LEU A 633 19.36 -13.81 -10.19
N SER A 634 18.19 -13.50 -9.62
CA SER A 634 18.05 -12.46 -8.60
C SER A 634 18.88 -12.75 -7.34
N ASP A 635 18.92 -14.01 -6.89
CA ASP A 635 19.75 -14.41 -5.75
C ASP A 635 21.25 -14.26 -6.09
N LEU A 636 21.68 -14.64 -7.30
CA LEU A 636 23.06 -14.44 -7.74
C LEU A 636 23.44 -12.96 -7.78
N ASN A 637 22.55 -12.08 -8.24
CA ASN A 637 22.79 -10.63 -8.22
C ASN A 637 23.00 -10.11 -6.80
N THR A 638 22.16 -10.55 -5.86
CA THR A 638 22.28 -10.18 -4.44
C THR A 638 23.61 -10.64 -3.86
N VAL A 639 24.06 -11.86 -4.18
CA VAL A 639 25.38 -12.37 -3.80
C VAL A 639 26.50 -11.47 -4.33
N LEU A 640 26.47 -11.13 -5.61
CA LEU A 640 27.53 -10.37 -6.26
C LEU A 640 27.67 -8.95 -5.66
N VAL A 641 26.55 -8.29 -5.36
CA VAL A 641 26.54 -6.97 -4.73
C VAL A 641 27.24 -6.99 -3.37
N HIS A 642 26.87 -7.92 -2.49
CA HIS A 642 27.48 -8.02 -1.15
C HIS A 642 28.94 -8.50 -1.20
N ALA A 643 29.25 -9.44 -2.09
CA ALA A 643 30.62 -9.94 -2.25
C ALA A 643 31.58 -8.86 -2.73
N LYS A 644 31.11 -7.97 -3.62
CA LYS A 644 31.86 -6.77 -4.04
C LYS A 644 32.15 -5.83 -2.86
N VAL A 645 31.16 -5.54 -2.02
CA VAL A 645 31.32 -4.62 -0.86
C VAL A 645 32.38 -5.16 0.10
N MET A 646 32.40 -6.47 0.35
CA MET A 646 33.38 -7.08 1.25
C MET A 646 34.84 -7.01 0.77
N LEU A 647 35.09 -6.68 -0.50
CA LEU A 647 36.44 -6.47 -1.04
C LEU A 647 36.91 -5.01 -0.91
N GLN A 648 36.06 -4.11 -0.40
CA GLN A 648 36.43 -2.72 -0.22
C GLN A 648 37.45 -2.54 0.94
N PRO A 649 38.25 -1.46 0.93
CA PRO A 649 39.30 -1.26 1.94
C PRO A 649 38.75 -0.99 3.34
N ASP A 650 37.59 -0.34 3.44
CA ASP A 650 36.98 0.02 4.73
C ASP A 650 36.16 -1.15 5.31
N ARG A 651 36.83 -1.91 6.18
CA ARG A 651 36.30 -3.12 6.82
C ARG A 651 35.56 -2.84 8.13
N ASN A 652 35.58 -1.59 8.60
CA ASN A 652 34.84 -1.17 9.79
C ASN A 652 33.51 -0.49 9.43
N SER A 653 33.25 -0.31 8.15
CA SER A 653 32.01 0.27 7.65
C SER A 653 30.78 -0.60 8.03
N PRO A 654 29.64 0.03 8.38
CA PRO A 654 28.38 -0.69 8.55
C PRO A 654 28.02 -1.57 7.35
N GLU A 655 28.34 -1.12 6.14
CA GLU A 655 28.08 -1.82 4.88
C GLU A 655 28.88 -3.13 4.76
N PHE A 656 30.13 -3.16 5.24
CA PHE A 656 30.95 -4.36 5.29
C PHE A 656 30.37 -5.40 6.26
N GLN A 657 30.01 -4.96 7.47
CA GLN A 657 29.43 -5.83 8.49
C GLN A 657 28.10 -6.42 8.02
N GLU A 658 27.25 -5.58 7.43
CA GLU A 658 25.97 -6.00 6.89
C GLU A 658 26.14 -6.97 5.73
N SER A 659 27.03 -6.69 4.79
CA SER A 659 27.28 -7.59 3.65
C SER A 659 27.83 -8.95 4.09
N THR A 660 28.71 -8.96 5.09
CA THR A 660 29.24 -10.20 5.68
C THR A 660 28.11 -11.04 6.28
N ARG A 661 27.24 -10.40 7.06
CA ARG A 661 26.08 -11.04 7.68
C ARG A 661 25.09 -11.57 6.63
N ARG A 662 24.84 -10.81 5.56
CA ARG A 662 23.94 -11.21 4.47
C ARG A 662 24.46 -12.38 3.67
N LEU A 663 25.74 -12.39 3.27
CA LEU A 663 26.31 -13.54 2.56
C LEU A 663 26.28 -14.81 3.41
N ALA A 664 26.54 -14.69 4.71
CA ALA A 664 26.42 -15.82 5.64
C ALA A 664 24.97 -16.34 5.71
N SER A 665 23.97 -15.46 5.77
CA SER A 665 22.56 -15.85 5.72
C SER A 665 22.20 -16.60 4.44
N MET A 666 22.57 -16.00 3.30
CA MET A 666 22.27 -16.55 1.99
C MET A 666 22.90 -17.93 1.80
N SER A 667 24.03 -18.21 2.45
CA SER A 667 24.67 -19.53 2.40
C SER A 667 23.71 -20.67 2.77
N HIS A 668 22.85 -20.47 3.78
CA HIS A 668 21.89 -21.46 4.23
C HIS A 668 20.74 -21.64 3.22
N GLU A 669 20.15 -20.53 2.76
CA GLU A 669 19.07 -20.52 1.77
C GLU A 669 19.48 -21.20 0.47
N VAL A 670 20.68 -20.88 -0.05
CA VAL A 670 21.13 -21.44 -1.33
C VAL A 670 21.64 -22.88 -1.19
N SER A 671 22.22 -23.26 -0.03
CA SER A 671 22.61 -24.65 0.24
C SER A 671 21.42 -25.61 0.38
N GLY A 672 20.23 -25.10 0.69
CA GLY A 672 18.99 -25.89 0.74
C GLY A 672 18.49 -26.39 -0.63
N ARG A 673 19.05 -25.88 -1.74
CA ARG A 673 18.64 -26.28 -3.09
C ARG A 673 19.20 -27.66 -3.48
N SER A 674 18.50 -28.35 -4.39
CA SER A 674 18.80 -29.74 -4.76
C SER A 674 20.10 -29.90 -5.57
N SER A 675 20.43 -28.91 -6.41
CA SER A 675 21.60 -28.96 -7.31
C SER A 675 22.94 -28.82 -6.58
N SER A 676 23.94 -29.59 -7.02
CA SER A 676 25.29 -29.59 -6.46
C SER A 676 26.00 -28.24 -6.61
N ALA A 677 25.73 -27.50 -7.69
CA ALA A 677 26.30 -26.17 -7.93
C ALA A 677 25.82 -25.17 -6.86
N TRP A 678 24.54 -25.22 -6.49
CA TRP A 678 23.96 -24.38 -5.44
C TRP A 678 24.50 -24.72 -4.05
N LYS A 679 24.67 -26.01 -3.76
CA LYS A 679 25.34 -26.46 -2.52
C LYS A 679 26.77 -25.94 -2.44
N ALA A 680 27.53 -26.03 -3.53
CA ALA A 680 28.88 -25.49 -3.61
C ALA A 680 28.91 -23.97 -3.43
N LEU A 681 27.95 -23.25 -4.03
CA LEU A 681 27.79 -21.81 -3.84
C LEU A 681 27.57 -21.47 -2.37
N GLY A 682 26.66 -22.15 -1.68
CA GLY A 682 26.41 -21.87 -0.26
C GLY A 682 27.63 -22.13 0.63
N ILE A 683 28.38 -23.22 0.39
CA ILE A 683 29.66 -23.45 1.08
C ILE A 683 30.66 -22.31 0.80
N GLY A 684 30.75 -21.86 -0.45
CA GLY A 684 31.62 -20.76 -0.86
C GLY A 684 31.26 -19.43 -0.20
N LEU A 685 29.97 -19.12 -0.09
CA LEU A 685 29.47 -17.92 0.59
C LEU A 685 29.86 -17.89 2.07
N LEU A 686 29.63 -19.00 2.78
CA LEU A 686 29.96 -19.10 4.19
C LEU A 686 31.48 -18.98 4.41
N ALA A 687 32.28 -19.68 3.61
CA ALA A 687 33.73 -19.61 3.69
C ALA A 687 34.26 -18.19 3.42
N PHE A 688 33.72 -17.52 2.40
CA PHE A 688 34.08 -16.15 2.06
C PHE A 688 33.74 -15.17 3.19
N ALA A 689 32.54 -15.27 3.78
CA ALA A 689 32.13 -14.47 4.93
C ALA A 689 33.01 -14.69 6.17
N CYS A 690 33.32 -15.94 6.51
CA CYS A 690 34.18 -16.25 7.66
C CYS A 690 35.61 -15.72 7.50
N VAL A 691 36.22 -15.88 6.31
CA VAL A 691 37.58 -15.37 6.08
C VAL A 691 37.61 -13.84 6.05
N ALA A 692 36.54 -13.18 5.59
CA ALA A 692 36.43 -11.72 5.66
C ALA A 692 36.54 -11.20 7.11
N LEU A 693 35.91 -11.89 8.07
CA LEU A 693 35.99 -11.54 9.50
C LEU A 693 37.41 -11.72 10.07
N VAL A 694 38.15 -12.72 9.60
CA VAL A 694 39.56 -12.94 10.00
C VAL A 694 40.39 -11.75 9.55
N VAL A 695 40.20 -11.37 8.29
CA VAL A 695 40.95 -10.35 7.57
C VAL A 695 40.59 -8.94 8.05
N ALA A 696 39.38 -8.73 8.56
CA ALA A 696 38.97 -7.52 9.26
C ALA A 696 39.53 -7.42 10.70
N GLY A 697 40.20 -8.46 11.22
CA GLY A 697 40.73 -8.48 12.58
C GLY A 697 39.66 -8.68 13.67
N VAL A 698 38.40 -8.92 13.27
CA VAL A 698 37.26 -9.10 14.17
C VAL A 698 37.39 -10.40 14.98
N LEU A 699 38.04 -11.42 14.41
CA LEU A 699 38.33 -12.69 15.07
C LEU A 699 39.58 -12.64 16.00
N ALA A 700 40.39 -11.59 15.93
CA ALA A 700 41.62 -11.43 16.74
C ALA A 700 41.52 -10.35 17.83
N ALA A 701 40.39 -9.62 17.93
CA ALA A 701 40.17 -8.53 18.87
C ALA A 701 38.94 -8.79 19.77
N ILE A 702 39.15 -9.01 21.08
CA ILE A 702 38.11 -9.24 22.13
C ILE A 702 38.07 -7.99 23.04
N PRO A 703 36.94 -7.52 23.65
CA PRO A 703 35.75 -8.29 24.04
C PRO A 703 34.32 -7.87 23.64
N SER A 704 33.97 -6.63 23.23
CA SER A 704 32.53 -6.24 23.22
C SER A 704 31.84 -6.14 21.85
N GLY A 705 32.57 -6.02 20.74
CA GLY A 705 31.99 -5.78 19.41
C GLY A 705 32.19 -6.90 18.36
N GLY A 706 33.28 -7.67 18.43
CA GLY A 706 33.56 -8.72 17.43
C GLY A 706 32.88 -10.05 17.69
N SER A 707 32.70 -10.38 18.96
CA SER A 707 31.95 -11.54 19.44
C SER A 707 30.46 -11.44 19.10
N SER A 708 29.87 -10.24 19.09
CA SER A 708 28.47 -10.04 18.72
C SER A 708 28.22 -10.28 17.23
N LEU A 709 29.09 -9.78 16.32
CA LEU A 709 28.95 -10.04 14.89
C LEU A 709 29.13 -11.53 14.56
N LEU A 710 30.05 -12.21 15.23
CA LEU A 710 30.24 -13.66 15.08
C LEU A 710 29.07 -14.46 15.64
N LEU A 711 28.55 -14.09 16.80
CA LEU A 711 27.33 -14.68 17.37
C LEU A 711 26.12 -14.42 16.48
N THR A 712 26.04 -13.26 15.84
CA THR A 712 25.00 -12.92 14.87
C THR A 712 25.14 -13.76 13.61
N VAL A 713 26.35 -13.97 13.08
CA VAL A 713 26.60 -14.87 11.94
C VAL A 713 26.31 -16.33 12.31
N ALA A 714 26.65 -16.76 13.53
CA ALA A 714 26.35 -18.09 14.04
C ALA A 714 24.84 -18.28 14.28
N GLY A 715 24.14 -17.29 14.83
CA GLY A 715 22.69 -17.27 14.99
C GLY A 715 21.96 -17.25 13.64
N ALA A 716 22.43 -16.44 12.70
CA ALA A 716 21.96 -16.34 11.32
C ALA A 716 22.07 -17.68 10.55
N THR A 717 23.08 -18.49 10.87
CA THR A 717 23.30 -19.81 10.26
C THR A 717 22.70 -20.96 11.06
N GLY A 718 21.98 -20.67 12.17
CA GLY A 718 21.38 -21.68 13.04
C GLY A 718 22.38 -22.45 13.92
N LEU A 719 23.64 -22.02 13.95
CA LEU A 719 24.71 -22.58 14.79
C LEU A 719 24.69 -21.93 16.17
N SER A 720 23.77 -22.35 17.06
CA SER A 720 23.76 -21.83 18.43
C SER A 720 25.02 -22.25 19.20
N LEU A 721 25.85 -21.27 19.62
CA LEU A 721 26.99 -21.49 20.52
C LEU A 721 26.58 -22.02 21.92
N GLY A 722 25.29 -21.95 22.28
CA GLY A 722 24.74 -22.40 23.56
C GLY A 722 24.61 -23.92 23.76
N ALA A 723 24.86 -24.75 22.73
CA ALA A 723 24.88 -26.21 22.90
C ALA A 723 26.16 -26.74 23.56
N ALA A 724 27.15 -25.87 23.82
CA ALA A 724 28.45 -26.26 24.37
C ALA A 724 28.53 -26.27 25.91
N ALA A 725 27.51 -25.80 26.64
CA ALA A 725 27.50 -25.79 28.10
C ALA A 725 26.60 -26.86 28.76
N GLY A 726 25.91 -27.70 27.97
CA GLY A 726 24.90 -28.64 28.47
C GLY A 726 24.92 -30.04 27.86
N LEU A 727 26.04 -30.52 27.34
CA LEU A 727 26.18 -31.88 26.80
C LEU A 727 27.36 -32.65 27.43
N GLY A 728 27.49 -32.52 28.75
CA GLY A 728 28.02 -33.62 29.56
C GLY A 728 26.92 -34.67 29.72
N ALA A 729 26.97 -35.71 28.89
CA ALA A 729 26.10 -36.89 28.92
C ALA A 729 24.62 -36.69 28.52
N GLY A 730 24.31 -37.08 27.27
CA GLY A 730 23.03 -37.71 26.94
C GLY A 730 21.98 -36.86 26.22
N ILE A 731 22.10 -36.71 24.90
CA ILE A 731 20.95 -36.76 23.98
C ILE A 731 21.38 -37.51 22.71
N VAL A 732 21.14 -38.81 22.71
CA VAL A 732 20.88 -39.58 21.48
C VAL A 732 19.41 -39.33 21.14
N GLY A 733 19.12 -38.63 20.06
CA GLY A 733 17.75 -38.45 19.60
C GLY A 733 17.63 -37.42 18.49
N GLY A 734 17.66 -37.87 17.24
CA GLY A 734 17.21 -37.05 16.12
C GLY A 734 17.97 -37.12 14.80
N ALA A 735 18.66 -38.22 14.46
CA ALA A 735 18.94 -38.65 13.08
C ALA A 735 19.76 -39.95 13.08
N ALA A 736 19.10 -41.07 13.39
CA ALA A 736 19.62 -42.40 13.10
C ALA A 736 18.72 -43.04 12.03
N LEU A 737 19.35 -43.48 10.94
CA LEU A 737 18.86 -44.17 9.72
C LEU A 737 19.17 -43.29 8.49
N SER A 738 20.42 -43.25 8.01
CA SER A 738 20.99 -44.36 7.24
C SER A 738 22.53 -44.35 7.20
N GLY A 739 23.12 -45.52 7.45
CA GLY A 739 24.37 -45.99 6.81
C GLY A 739 25.70 -45.42 7.32
N ALA A 740 26.32 -46.15 8.24
CA ALA A 740 27.70 -45.98 8.66
C ALA A 740 28.70 -46.18 7.49
N ALA A 741 29.63 -45.23 7.33
CA ALA A 741 30.96 -45.47 6.78
C ALA A 741 31.99 -44.69 7.61
N SER A 742 32.62 -45.43 8.52
CA SER A 742 34.00 -45.33 9.02
C SER A 742 34.78 -44.01 8.90
N VAL A 743 35.26 -43.59 10.08
CA VAL A 743 36.51 -42.87 10.34
C VAL A 743 37.59 -43.16 9.29
N ALA A 744 37.93 -42.15 8.49
CA ALA A 744 39.15 -42.07 7.71
C ALA A 744 39.74 -40.66 7.87
N ILE A 745 40.75 -40.56 8.73
CA ILE A 745 41.68 -39.43 8.77
C ILE A 745 42.39 -39.41 7.40
N GLY A 746 42.21 -38.31 6.66
CA GLY A 746 42.86 -38.11 5.36
C GLY A 746 41.94 -38.22 4.15
N SER A 747 40.95 -37.31 4.03
CA SER A 747 40.45 -36.77 2.75
C SER A 747 39.26 -35.81 2.97
N GLU A 748 39.35 -34.89 3.93
CA GLU A 748 38.27 -33.91 4.11
C GLU A 748 38.27 -32.91 2.94
N LYS A 749 37.26 -33.00 2.07
CA LYS A 749 36.99 -32.04 1.00
C LYS A 749 35.67 -31.31 1.27
N GLY A 750 35.68 -29.99 1.05
CA GLY A 750 34.49 -29.14 1.09
C GLY A 750 34.00 -28.79 2.50
N LEU A 751 32.67 -28.86 2.71
CA LEU A 751 31.94 -28.41 3.91
C LEU A 751 32.55 -28.89 5.23
N ALA A 752 33.03 -30.13 5.31
CA ALA A 752 33.69 -30.66 6.50
C ALA A 752 34.94 -29.88 6.87
N LYS A 753 35.75 -29.46 5.88
CA LYS A 753 36.95 -28.64 6.08
C LYS A 753 36.61 -27.18 6.39
N SER A 754 35.55 -26.62 5.81
CA SER A 754 35.10 -25.26 6.16
C SER A 754 34.49 -25.20 7.56
N ILE A 755 33.70 -26.21 7.95
CA ILE A 755 33.18 -26.38 9.32
C ILE A 755 34.32 -26.69 10.29
N PHE A 756 35.32 -27.48 9.88
CA PHE A 756 36.51 -27.75 10.68
C PHE A 756 37.36 -26.49 10.86
N ASN A 757 37.56 -25.68 9.83
CA ASN A 757 38.26 -24.39 9.91
C ASN A 757 37.49 -23.40 10.78
N PHE A 758 36.15 -23.38 10.67
CA PHE A 758 35.27 -22.58 11.53
C PHE A 758 35.35 -23.04 12.99
N LYS A 759 35.30 -24.35 13.25
CA LYS A 759 35.48 -24.95 14.58
C LYS A 759 36.88 -24.72 15.14
N SER A 760 37.92 -24.80 14.31
CA SER A 760 39.31 -24.60 14.71
C SER A 760 39.58 -23.13 15.05
N ALA A 761 39.08 -22.19 14.24
CA ALA A 761 39.15 -20.76 14.55
C ALA A 761 38.38 -20.43 15.85
N LEU A 762 37.22 -21.05 16.07
CA LEU A 762 36.48 -20.94 17.34
C LEU A 762 37.23 -21.55 18.53
N HIS A 763 37.96 -22.65 18.34
CA HIS A 763 38.76 -23.28 19.38
C HIS A 763 40.01 -22.47 19.75
N GLU A 764 40.73 -21.95 18.75
CA GLU A 764 41.90 -21.07 18.96
C GLU A 764 41.52 -19.79 19.73
N ILE A 765 40.32 -19.25 19.50
CA ILE A 765 39.77 -18.12 20.25
C ILE A 765 39.46 -18.48 21.70
N LYS A 766 38.93 -19.69 21.94
CA LYS A 766 38.62 -20.16 23.29
C LYS A 766 39.88 -20.45 24.10
N ASP A 767 40.89 -21.04 23.47
CA ASP A 767 42.16 -21.38 24.11
C ASP A 767 42.97 -20.10 24.41
N SER A 768 42.92 -19.10 23.54
CA SER A 768 43.53 -17.77 23.79
C SER A 768 42.81 -16.96 24.89
N GLU A 769 41.51 -17.15 25.12
CA GLU A 769 40.79 -16.60 26.28
C GLU A 769 41.21 -17.26 27.61
N GLU A 770 41.47 -18.57 27.63
CA GLU A 770 41.93 -19.28 28.83
C GLU A 770 43.39 -18.93 29.17
N GLU A 771 44.25 -18.75 28.16
CA GLU A 771 45.62 -18.25 28.36
C GLU A 771 45.67 -16.78 28.81
N HIS A 772 44.82 -15.90 28.29
CA HIS A 772 44.76 -14.49 28.74
C HIS A 772 44.14 -14.32 30.14
N LYS A 773 43.19 -15.16 30.54
CA LYS A 773 42.68 -15.19 31.93
C LYS A 773 43.71 -15.76 32.91
N SER A 774 44.60 -16.64 32.45
CA SER A 774 45.69 -17.18 33.28
C SER A 774 46.86 -16.19 33.49
N SER A 775 47.07 -15.25 32.56
CA SER A 775 48.17 -14.26 32.63
C SER A 775 47.82 -12.93 33.30
N ASN A 776 46.54 -12.62 33.51
CA ASN A 776 46.08 -11.38 34.17
C ASN A 776 45.72 -11.56 35.66
N ASN A 777 46.17 -12.63 36.29
CA ASN A 777 46.03 -12.82 37.74
C ASN A 777 47.41 -12.72 38.41
N PRO A 778 47.91 -11.52 38.76
CA PRO A 778 49.14 -11.39 39.51
C PRO A 778 48.88 -11.84 40.95
N LYS A 779 49.67 -12.81 41.42
CA LYS A 779 50.05 -12.91 42.83
C LYS A 779 51.13 -11.90 43.13
#